data_AF-A0A7M7PMS1-F1
#
_entry.id   AF-A0A7M7PMS1-F1
#
_cell.length_a   1.000
_cell.length_b   1.000
_cell.length_c   1.000
_cell.angle_alpha   90.00
_cell.angle_beta   90.00
_cell.angle_gamma   90.00
#
_symmetry.space_group_name_H-M   'P 1'
#
loop_
_entity.id
_entity.type
_entity.pdbx_description
1 polymer ?
#
loop_
_entity_poly.entity_id
_entity_poly.type
_entity_poly.pdbx_seq_one_letter_code
_entity_poly.pdbx_strand_id
1 'polypeptide(L)'
;MRIPKSIGAVIPLLACLSSSILISAFSTPSPSTSAPTSTSTSSALAESMTISKIPIYVGGFFPIEGHWAHELLPRTVQTAIDHVNELPGILDDYELRMRWNWTMGSPANALRLLHDFVSSGPPVLMTWGPMFSSVATVVNEIAPEYNIVQVVTAGSSTLNDRTRYPLTVRISGDEDLLNPARTAFIKAMGWTRVAIIFEDTDYFRERHDARVIFAGFLPDQALIVFCKIFQQGLYGSKFVWIIPGWFESGWWRNPDPEIVPCTSEEMEMMLQYHIGFDGDQFVSDVEEISFNGVKPLPHHLEYLRALHEMDDNSRDIYAYDNLITMALILNSSIADVEQLPGYSDGDKLRPTRLDDFTYSDTDMDKVEIEREGIRNSPVNVEQFIGSTVFRILNYSDKNGTLHSVENRSIRWADGKRPVDGITYQPIDETVSSTVRIIFYSLSGVGIVLSLIFFSLNVHYREYRTIKISSPTLNNLIVFGCLMLYAAIIIPGLDKSSYSEPKIVVLCHVQTGLISVGISLSLGALFGKTYRIHAIFKKAVERLQKINLPDSKLILGVFALVFADISIIMFRVVLDDVHVTSHCLDAQLDMTDPRQEIYFEPTVRMCESTNQIFFLIIMFGIKGILVMFGIFLAWETRDVAVSDLNDSKYIAFSVYTVAVTLAVAVPTSYLFMYQVDRRFIIFSCAVLFANTTVLCLVFVPKIRPLCSCTLGNRDMMKKTETSSARPKSSSHSFHFHSADDGVKKLMEELVKVIDGNVK
;
A
#
# COMPACT_ATOMS: atom_id res chain seq x y z
N MET A 1 -23.81 8.17 -21.76
CA MET A 1 -25.21 7.75 -21.99
C MET A 1 -25.96 7.84 -20.68
N ARG A 2 -26.93 8.74 -20.58
CA ARG A 2 -27.80 8.96 -19.41
C ARG A 2 -29.20 8.48 -19.78
N ILE A 3 -29.85 7.71 -18.91
CA ILE A 3 -31.26 7.32 -19.01
C ILE A 3 -32.00 7.99 -17.83
N PRO A 4 -33.20 8.57 -18.04
CA PRO A 4 -33.83 9.48 -17.08
C PRO A 4 -34.81 8.78 -16.13
N LYS A 5 -34.99 9.38 -14.94
CA LYS A 5 -36.05 9.07 -13.97
C LYS A 5 -37.30 9.91 -14.27
N SER A 6 -38.45 9.24 -14.31
CA SER A 6 -39.82 9.73 -14.26
C SER A 6 -40.62 8.52 -13.70
N ILE A 7 -41.63 8.56 -12.84
CA ILE A 7 -42.62 9.50 -12.31
C ILE A 7 -43.15 8.83 -11.03
N GLY A 8 -43.62 9.60 -10.04
CA GLY A 8 -44.61 9.09 -9.07
C GLY A 8 -44.60 9.79 -7.72
N ALA A 9 -45.35 10.88 -7.59
CA ALA A 9 -45.70 11.53 -6.33
C ALA A 9 -47.23 11.57 -6.19
N VAL A 10 -47.79 11.12 -5.07
CA VAL A 10 -49.10 11.49 -4.47
C VAL A 10 -49.10 11.00 -2.99
N ILE A 11 -48.76 11.83 -1.99
CA ILE A 11 -49.61 12.56 -0.99
C ILE A 11 -50.06 11.73 0.25
N PRO A 12 -50.11 12.33 1.47
CA PRO A 12 -50.03 11.68 2.78
C PRO A 12 -51.30 11.84 3.68
N LEU A 13 -51.14 11.47 4.97
CA LEU A 13 -51.79 11.98 6.22
C LEU A 13 -52.96 11.22 6.90
N LEU A 14 -52.82 11.20 8.25
CA LEU A 14 -53.78 11.05 9.37
C LEU A 14 -54.22 9.62 9.75
N ALA A 15 -53.87 9.07 10.91
CA ALA A 15 -54.09 9.44 12.34
C ALA A 15 -55.40 8.90 12.95
N CYS A 16 -55.20 8.12 14.02
CA CYS A 16 -56.00 8.00 15.25
C CYS A 16 -57.36 7.29 15.32
N LEU A 17 -57.46 6.52 16.41
CA LEU A 17 -58.63 6.14 17.23
C LEU A 17 -59.51 4.97 16.76
N SER A 18 -59.48 3.86 17.51
CA SER A 18 -60.38 3.64 18.68
C SER A 18 -60.61 2.15 19.01
N SER A 19 -60.81 1.89 20.32
CA SER A 19 -61.60 0.78 20.93
C SER A 19 -60.95 -0.62 20.90
N SER A 20 -60.41 -1.22 21.97
CA SER A 20 -60.99 -1.60 23.28
C SER A 20 -62.34 -2.34 23.18
N ILE A 21 -62.38 -3.63 23.53
CA ILE A 21 -63.44 -4.32 24.31
C ILE A 21 -63.05 -5.80 24.61
N LEU A 22 -63.07 -6.12 25.92
CA LEU A 22 -63.35 -7.38 26.66
C LEU A 22 -62.70 -8.71 26.20
N ILE A 23 -62.28 -9.63 27.09
CA ILE A 23 -63.10 -10.39 28.05
C ILE A 23 -62.26 -10.97 29.21
N SER A 24 -62.88 -10.90 30.39
CA SER A 24 -62.70 -11.59 31.69
C SER A 24 -61.89 -12.91 31.75
N ALA A 25 -60.96 -13.02 32.71
CA ALA A 25 -61.12 -13.63 34.05
C ALA A 25 -61.10 -15.17 34.09
N PHE A 26 -60.12 -15.72 34.81
CA PHE A 26 -60.28 -16.94 35.60
C PHE A 26 -59.36 -16.87 36.83
N SER A 27 -60.00 -16.94 37.99
CA SER A 27 -59.42 -17.13 39.32
C SER A 27 -59.75 -18.54 39.78
N THR A 28 -58.80 -19.26 40.38
CA THR A 28 -59.07 -20.12 41.55
C THR A 28 -57.76 -20.44 42.31
N PRO A 29 -57.85 -20.76 43.62
CA PRO A 29 -56.74 -20.59 44.57
C PRO A 29 -56.31 -21.85 45.35
N SER A 30 -55.20 -21.71 46.10
CA SER A 30 -54.87 -22.37 47.39
C SER A 30 -54.39 -23.86 47.31
N PRO A 31 -53.63 -24.41 48.30
CA PRO A 31 -53.64 -24.04 49.71
C PRO A 31 -52.30 -23.91 50.47
N SER A 32 -52.48 -23.26 51.61
CA SER A 32 -51.64 -23.06 52.78
C SER A 32 -51.19 -24.34 53.51
N THR A 33 -50.04 -24.27 54.16
CA THR A 33 -49.71 -25.07 55.35
C THR A 33 -49.14 -24.18 56.45
N SER A 34 -49.56 -24.51 57.66
CA SER A 34 -49.57 -23.74 58.91
C SER A 34 -48.27 -23.77 59.73
N ALA A 35 -48.15 -22.76 60.59
CA ALA A 35 -47.15 -22.55 61.65
C ALA A 35 -47.00 -23.72 62.66
N PRO A 36 -46.05 -23.61 63.61
CA PRO A 36 -46.46 -23.07 64.90
C PRO A 36 -45.47 -22.11 65.59
N THR A 37 -46.09 -21.25 66.38
CA THR A 37 -45.59 -20.34 67.41
C THR A 37 -44.87 -21.08 68.55
N SER A 38 -43.80 -20.50 69.09
CA SER A 38 -43.44 -20.72 70.50
C SER A 38 -42.74 -19.49 71.12
N THR A 39 -43.43 -18.94 72.12
CA THR A 39 -42.93 -18.41 73.40
C THR A 39 -41.78 -17.39 73.43
N SER A 40 -42.17 -16.19 73.82
CA SER A 40 -41.37 -15.17 74.49
C SER A 40 -40.82 -15.68 75.83
N THR A 41 -39.54 -15.40 76.09
CA THR A 41 -39.00 -15.27 77.45
C THR A 41 -37.92 -14.19 77.41
N SER A 42 -38.21 -13.07 78.06
CA SER A 42 -37.28 -11.96 78.25
C SER A 42 -36.34 -12.26 79.40
N SER A 43 -35.04 -12.08 79.21
CA SER A 43 -34.14 -11.66 80.29
C SER A 43 -33.05 -10.77 79.70
N ALA A 44 -33.14 -9.49 80.03
CA ALA A 44 -32.23 -8.42 79.65
C ALA A 44 -30.83 -8.56 80.27
N LEU A 45 -29.84 -8.04 79.55
CA LEU A 45 -28.54 -7.43 79.94
C LEU A 45 -27.60 -7.67 78.73
N ALA A 46 -27.10 -6.70 77.98
CA ALA A 46 -26.78 -5.32 78.29
C ALA A 46 -27.13 -4.41 77.10
N GLU A 47 -27.91 -3.37 77.36
CA GLU A 47 -27.99 -2.21 76.47
C GLU A 47 -26.66 -1.46 76.55
N SER A 48 -25.74 -1.81 75.65
CA SER A 48 -24.86 -0.80 75.07
C SER A 48 -25.79 0.23 74.45
N MET A 49 -25.78 1.48 74.94
CA MET A 49 -26.40 2.60 74.22
C MET A 49 -25.67 2.74 72.88
N THR A 50 -26.09 1.97 71.88
CA THR A 50 -25.77 2.23 70.50
C THR A 50 -26.47 3.53 70.15
N ILE A 51 -25.69 4.58 69.91
CA ILE A 51 -26.19 5.77 69.22
C ILE A 51 -26.85 5.25 67.95
N SER A 52 -28.16 5.45 67.82
CA SER A 52 -28.91 5.06 66.64
C SER A 52 -28.37 5.86 65.45
N LYS A 53 -27.60 5.20 64.57
CA LYS A 53 -27.13 5.79 63.32
C LYS A 53 -28.30 6.32 62.49
N ILE A 54 -28.09 7.39 61.74
CA ILE A 54 -29.13 8.03 60.93
C ILE A 54 -29.17 7.40 59.54
N PRO A 55 -30.33 6.92 59.05
CA PRO A 55 -30.40 6.26 57.76
C PRO A 55 -30.24 7.25 56.60
N ILE A 56 -29.31 6.98 55.70
CA ILE A 56 -29.12 7.69 54.42
C ILE A 56 -29.28 6.71 53.25
N TYR A 57 -29.77 7.20 52.11
CA TYR A 57 -30.18 6.33 51.00
C TYR A 57 -29.40 6.62 49.72
N VAL A 58 -28.90 5.55 49.09
CA VAL A 58 -28.36 5.53 47.73
C VAL A 58 -29.26 4.71 46.80
N GLY A 59 -29.25 5.01 45.51
CA GLY A 59 -30.04 4.30 44.51
C GLY A 59 -29.21 3.27 43.74
N GLY A 60 -29.83 2.20 43.23
CA GLY A 60 -29.15 1.18 42.42
C GLY A 60 -29.93 0.79 41.18
N PHE A 61 -29.27 0.80 40.01
CA PHE A 61 -29.83 0.37 38.72
C PHE A 61 -29.33 -1.03 38.35
N PHE A 62 -30.08 -2.07 38.70
CA PHE A 62 -29.62 -3.45 38.47
C PHE A 62 -29.95 -3.89 37.04
N PRO A 63 -29.07 -4.62 36.34
CA PRO A 63 -29.18 -4.86 34.91
C PRO A 63 -30.34 -5.81 34.55
N ILE A 64 -30.22 -7.11 34.80
CA ILE A 64 -31.19 -8.13 34.38
C ILE A 64 -31.37 -9.15 35.51
N GLU A 65 -32.62 -9.44 35.86
CA GLU A 65 -32.95 -10.45 36.87
C GLU A 65 -32.80 -11.87 36.30
N GLY A 66 -32.22 -12.78 37.07
CA GLY A 66 -32.07 -14.19 36.69
C GLY A 66 -31.03 -14.46 35.61
N HIS A 67 -30.27 -13.44 35.18
CA HIS A 67 -29.10 -13.63 34.32
C HIS A 67 -27.93 -14.10 35.18
N TRP A 68 -27.31 -15.22 34.81
CA TRP A 68 -26.24 -15.87 35.59
C TRP A 68 -25.07 -14.90 35.88
N ALA A 69 -24.71 -14.03 34.94
CA ALA A 69 -23.62 -13.05 35.10
C ALA A 69 -23.89 -11.94 36.14
N HIS A 70 -25.12 -11.84 36.68
CA HIS A 70 -25.53 -10.85 37.68
C HIS A 70 -26.23 -11.50 38.87
N GLU A 71 -26.16 -12.83 39.00
CA GLU A 71 -26.86 -13.57 40.04
C GLU A 71 -26.30 -13.25 41.44
N LEU A 72 -24.99 -12.99 41.52
CA LEU A 72 -24.30 -12.64 42.76
C LEU A 72 -24.43 -11.15 43.11
N LEU A 73 -24.74 -10.29 42.14
CA LEU A 73 -24.77 -8.85 42.30
C LEU A 73 -25.56 -8.35 43.53
N PRO A 74 -26.81 -8.80 43.80
CA PRO A 74 -27.54 -8.35 44.99
C PRO A 74 -26.84 -8.71 46.30
N ARG A 75 -26.21 -9.89 46.36
CA ARG A 75 -25.44 -10.34 47.52
C ARG A 75 -24.16 -9.51 47.66
N THR A 76 -23.46 -9.23 46.55
CA THR A 76 -22.25 -8.41 46.54
C THR A 76 -22.53 -6.99 47.03
N VAL A 77 -23.62 -6.40 46.54
CA VAL A 77 -24.07 -5.06 46.95
C VAL A 77 -24.44 -5.01 48.44
N GLN A 78 -25.20 -5.99 48.93
CA GLN A 78 -25.55 -6.04 50.35
C GLN A 78 -24.30 -6.22 51.21
N THR A 79 -23.37 -7.08 50.81
CA THR A 79 -22.10 -7.30 51.52
C THR A 79 -21.25 -6.04 51.56
N ALA A 80 -21.26 -5.23 50.49
CA ALA A 80 -20.58 -3.93 50.46
C ALA A 80 -21.21 -2.92 51.42
N ILE A 81 -22.55 -2.86 51.47
CA ILE A 81 -23.29 -1.97 52.40
C ILE A 81 -23.02 -2.37 53.85
N ASP A 82 -23.10 -3.66 54.16
CA ASP A 82 -22.81 -4.18 55.49
C ASP A 82 -21.38 -3.84 55.90
N HIS A 83 -20.43 -3.97 54.98
CA HIS A 83 -19.04 -3.60 55.21
C HIS A 83 -18.88 -2.11 55.54
N VAL A 84 -19.47 -1.21 54.75
CA VAL A 84 -19.43 0.24 55.02
C VAL A 84 -19.97 0.56 56.40
N ASN A 85 -21.08 -0.06 56.79
CA ASN A 85 -21.74 0.21 58.07
C ASN A 85 -20.96 -0.31 59.29
N GLU A 86 -20.12 -1.34 59.11
CA GLU A 86 -19.25 -1.94 60.13
C GLU A 86 -17.86 -1.27 60.22
N LEU A 87 -17.43 -0.53 59.21
CA LEU A 87 -16.11 0.09 59.15
C LEU A 87 -15.98 1.30 60.10
N PRO A 88 -14.99 1.32 61.02
CA PRO A 88 -14.77 2.47 61.88
C PRO A 88 -14.11 3.62 61.10
N GLY A 89 -14.58 4.86 61.32
CA GLY A 89 -14.03 6.07 60.68
C GLY A 89 -14.64 6.41 59.33
N ILE A 90 -15.66 5.66 58.88
CA ILE A 90 -16.42 5.93 57.67
C ILE A 90 -17.90 5.97 58.06
N LEU A 91 -18.55 7.12 57.86
CA LEU A 91 -19.98 7.31 58.13
C LEU A 91 -20.37 6.89 59.57
N ASP A 92 -19.58 7.29 60.57
CA ASP A 92 -19.78 6.83 61.96
C ASP A 92 -21.17 7.21 62.53
N ASP A 93 -21.74 8.35 62.11
CA ASP A 93 -23.06 8.82 62.52
C ASP A 93 -24.23 8.33 61.65
N TYR A 94 -23.93 7.67 60.52
CA TYR A 94 -24.89 7.36 59.46
C TYR A 94 -24.96 5.85 59.15
N GLU A 95 -26.14 5.39 58.76
CA GLU A 95 -26.38 4.03 58.27
C GLU A 95 -26.69 4.10 56.78
N LEU A 96 -25.81 3.55 55.94
CA LEU A 96 -26.00 3.49 54.51
C LEU A 96 -27.04 2.42 54.15
N ARG A 97 -28.04 2.79 53.36
CA ARG A 97 -29.06 1.90 52.81
C ARG A 97 -29.21 2.11 51.31
N MET A 98 -29.59 1.07 50.58
CA MET A 98 -29.83 1.17 49.13
C MET A 98 -31.29 0.93 48.77
N ARG A 99 -31.81 1.76 47.87
CA ARG A 99 -33.05 1.53 47.12
C ARG A 99 -32.68 1.09 45.72
N TRP A 100 -33.06 -0.11 45.30
CA TRP A 100 -32.71 -0.64 43.98
C TRP A 100 -33.88 -1.38 43.36
N ASN A 101 -33.84 -1.52 42.03
CA ASN A 101 -34.72 -2.39 41.27
C ASN A 101 -34.05 -2.82 39.94
N TRP A 102 -34.59 -3.85 39.30
CA TRP A 102 -34.13 -4.36 38.02
C TRP A 102 -34.61 -3.49 36.86
N THR A 103 -33.68 -3.04 36.04
CA THR A 103 -33.94 -2.27 34.81
C THR A 103 -34.29 -3.16 33.62
N MET A 104 -34.00 -4.46 33.69
CA MET A 104 -34.11 -5.41 32.57
C MET A 104 -33.35 -4.94 31.32
N GLY A 105 -32.23 -4.25 31.53
CA GLY A 105 -31.42 -3.64 30.47
C GLY A 105 -32.13 -2.57 29.62
N SER A 106 -33.27 -2.06 30.08
CA SER A 106 -34.09 -1.11 29.32
C SER A 106 -33.92 0.33 29.83
N PRO A 107 -33.60 1.30 28.95
CA PRO A 107 -33.58 2.72 29.31
C PRO A 107 -34.92 3.21 29.88
N ALA A 108 -36.04 2.71 29.36
CA ALA A 108 -37.37 3.11 29.82
C ALA A 108 -37.65 2.69 31.26
N ASN A 109 -37.27 1.46 31.63
CA ASN A 109 -37.42 0.97 33.00
C ASN A 109 -36.47 1.69 33.95
N ALA A 110 -35.24 1.99 33.50
CA ALA A 110 -34.29 2.75 34.30
C ALA A 110 -34.77 4.18 34.56
N LEU A 111 -35.36 4.86 33.58
CA LEU A 111 -35.96 6.19 33.78
C LEU A 111 -37.17 6.16 34.71
N ARG A 112 -38.01 5.11 34.61
CA ARG A 112 -39.09 4.90 35.57
C ARG A 112 -38.54 4.74 36.99
N LEU A 113 -37.48 3.95 37.17
CA LEU A 113 -36.85 3.76 38.47
C LEU A 113 -36.24 5.06 39.00
N LEU A 114 -35.58 5.86 38.15
CA LEU A 114 -35.07 7.18 38.51
C LEU A 114 -36.21 8.09 38.98
N HIS A 115 -37.33 8.11 38.26
CA HIS A 115 -38.53 8.83 38.67
C HIS A 115 -39.08 8.33 40.01
N ASP A 116 -39.10 7.01 40.26
CA ASP A 116 -39.57 6.44 41.52
C ASP A 116 -38.66 6.81 42.70
N PHE A 117 -37.35 6.97 42.49
CA PHE A 117 -36.43 7.50 43.50
C PHE A 117 -36.80 8.92 43.91
N VAL A 118 -37.12 9.77 42.93
CA VAL A 118 -37.43 11.19 43.15
C VAL A 118 -38.85 11.40 43.70
N SER A 119 -39.82 10.65 43.20
CA SER A 119 -41.25 10.88 43.48
C SER A 119 -41.79 10.17 44.71
N SER A 120 -41.09 9.14 45.21
CA SER A 120 -41.57 8.32 46.32
C SER A 120 -40.47 7.93 47.29
N GLY A 121 -40.79 7.84 48.58
CA GLY A 121 -39.85 7.38 49.62
C GLY A 121 -38.83 8.44 50.06
N PRO A 122 -37.82 8.05 50.85
CA PRO A 122 -36.76 8.95 51.30
C PRO A 122 -35.82 9.33 50.13
N PRO A 123 -35.25 10.54 50.15
CA PRO A 123 -34.42 11.05 49.07
C PRO A 123 -33.15 10.22 48.90
N VAL A 124 -32.77 10.01 47.65
CA VAL A 124 -31.56 9.31 47.24
C VAL A 124 -30.45 10.32 46.96
N LEU A 125 -29.34 10.22 47.71
CA LEU A 125 -28.20 11.14 47.64
C LEU A 125 -27.33 10.91 46.40
N MET A 126 -27.10 9.64 46.05
CA MET A 126 -26.29 9.22 44.91
C MET A 126 -26.85 7.93 44.32
N THR A 127 -26.59 7.66 43.05
CA THR A 127 -27.01 6.40 42.41
C THR A 127 -25.82 5.61 41.87
N TRP A 128 -25.85 4.29 42.06
CA TRP A 128 -24.95 3.33 41.44
C TRP A 128 -25.55 2.73 40.17
N GLY A 129 -24.73 2.58 39.12
CA GLY A 129 -25.14 2.14 37.79
C GLY A 129 -25.70 3.29 36.95
N PRO A 130 -26.26 3.02 35.75
CA PRO A 130 -26.46 1.71 35.11
C PRO A 130 -25.18 1.01 34.60
N MET A 131 -25.23 -0.32 34.44
CA MET A 131 -24.10 -1.13 33.92
C MET A 131 -24.02 -1.20 32.39
N PHE A 132 -25.16 -1.11 31.69
CA PHE A 132 -25.16 -1.10 30.23
C PHE A 132 -25.03 0.33 29.68
N SER A 133 -24.13 0.52 28.73
CA SER A 133 -23.87 1.82 28.08
C SER A 133 -25.12 2.44 27.46
N SER A 134 -25.98 1.63 26.84
CA SER A 134 -27.26 2.08 26.26
C SER A 134 -28.25 2.61 27.29
N VAL A 135 -28.18 2.13 28.53
CA VAL A 135 -29.02 2.58 29.64
C VAL A 135 -28.39 3.79 30.32
N ALA A 136 -27.08 3.72 30.61
CA ALA A 136 -26.35 4.78 31.29
C ALA A 136 -26.39 6.11 30.53
N THR A 137 -26.13 6.10 29.21
CA THR A 137 -26.16 7.32 28.40
C THR A 137 -27.49 8.10 28.47
N VAL A 138 -28.60 7.41 28.74
CA VAL A 138 -29.94 8.01 28.86
C VAL A 138 -30.21 8.49 30.29
N VAL A 139 -29.91 7.66 31.30
CA VAL A 139 -30.17 8.00 32.71
C VAL A 139 -29.28 9.16 33.16
N ASN A 140 -27.99 9.14 32.76
CA ASN A 140 -26.99 10.14 33.13
C ASN A 140 -27.23 11.52 32.51
N GLU A 141 -27.99 11.59 31.42
CA GLU A 141 -28.41 12.85 30.82
C GLU A 141 -29.54 13.53 31.62
N ILE A 142 -30.34 12.74 32.36
CA ILE A 142 -31.52 13.23 33.09
C ILE A 142 -31.23 13.43 34.58
N ALA A 143 -30.32 12.66 35.17
CA ALA A 143 -29.97 12.76 36.59
C ALA A 143 -29.58 14.17 37.08
N PRO A 144 -28.86 15.00 36.29
CA PRO A 144 -28.52 16.35 36.67
C PRO A 144 -29.72 17.26 36.95
N GLU A 145 -30.86 17.02 36.30
CA GLU A 145 -32.11 17.78 36.54
C GLU A 145 -32.63 17.60 37.98
N TYR A 146 -32.17 16.55 38.67
CA TYR A 146 -32.50 16.26 40.07
C TYR A 146 -31.29 16.41 41.00
N ASN A 147 -30.17 16.97 40.55
CA ASN A 147 -28.91 17.08 41.31
C ASN A 147 -28.40 15.73 41.86
N ILE A 148 -28.67 14.62 41.16
CA ILE A 148 -28.24 13.28 41.58
C ILE A 148 -26.89 12.95 40.94
N VAL A 149 -25.88 12.69 41.78
CA VAL A 149 -24.58 12.20 41.33
C VAL A 149 -24.67 10.70 40.99
N GLN A 150 -24.15 10.33 39.82
CA GLN A 150 -24.23 8.96 39.31
C GLN A 150 -22.85 8.32 39.24
N VAL A 151 -22.63 7.27 40.03
CA VAL A 151 -21.43 6.43 39.95
C VAL A 151 -21.69 5.30 38.95
N VAL A 152 -21.18 5.47 37.74
CA VAL A 152 -21.46 4.58 36.60
C VAL A 152 -20.40 3.51 36.45
N THR A 153 -20.85 2.32 36.06
CA THR A 153 -20.01 1.16 35.72
C THR A 153 -19.92 0.91 34.21
N ALA A 154 -20.82 1.49 33.42
CA ALA A 154 -20.90 1.29 31.98
C ALA A 154 -19.65 1.70 31.20
N GLY A 155 -19.33 0.92 30.16
CA GLY A 155 -18.10 0.95 29.37
C GLY A 155 -17.89 2.17 28.45
N SER A 156 -18.95 2.88 28.04
CA SER A 156 -18.89 3.85 26.94
C SER A 156 -18.04 5.09 27.23
N SER A 157 -17.15 5.46 26.31
CA SER A 157 -16.36 6.70 26.39
C SER A 157 -17.19 7.97 26.19
N THR A 158 -18.41 7.87 25.65
CA THR A 158 -19.36 9.00 25.52
C THR A 158 -19.66 9.65 26.88
N LEU A 159 -19.66 8.85 27.96
CA LEU A 159 -19.89 9.33 29.33
C LEU A 159 -18.75 10.20 29.88
N ASN A 160 -17.62 10.28 29.18
CA ASN A 160 -16.50 11.15 29.55
C ASN A 160 -16.76 12.62 29.17
N ASP A 161 -17.78 12.91 28.35
CA ASP A 161 -18.16 14.29 28.00
C ASP A 161 -18.76 15.01 29.21
N ARG A 162 -17.93 15.80 29.89
CA ARG A 162 -18.31 16.59 31.07
C ARG A 162 -19.28 17.72 30.78
N THR A 163 -19.41 18.14 29.53
CA THR A 163 -20.39 19.17 29.15
C THR A 163 -21.80 18.59 29.12
N ARG A 164 -21.94 17.32 28.74
CA ARG A 164 -23.20 16.60 28.65
C ARG A 164 -23.55 15.82 29.92
N TYR A 165 -22.55 15.29 30.62
CA TYR A 165 -22.70 14.43 31.79
C TYR A 165 -21.99 15.00 33.03
N PRO A 166 -22.41 16.19 33.54
CA PRO A 166 -21.67 16.93 34.56
C PRO A 166 -21.61 16.24 35.93
N LEU A 167 -22.63 15.45 36.29
CA LEU A 167 -22.72 14.72 37.58
C LEU A 167 -22.37 13.23 37.47
N THR A 168 -21.70 12.83 36.40
CA THR A 168 -21.29 11.42 36.21
C THR A 168 -19.91 11.19 36.79
N VAL A 169 -19.79 10.21 37.69
CA VAL A 169 -18.53 9.75 38.26
C VAL A 169 -18.29 8.33 37.77
N ARG A 170 -17.05 8.03 37.40
CA ARG A 170 -16.69 6.73 36.85
C ARG A 170 -15.39 6.24 37.45
N ILE A 171 -15.41 4.98 37.87
CA ILE A 171 -14.28 4.29 38.50
C ILE A 171 -13.80 3.14 37.60
N SER A 172 -14.69 2.53 36.82
CA SER A 172 -14.33 1.51 35.83
C SER A 172 -13.62 2.14 34.62
N GLY A 173 -12.65 1.44 34.04
CA GLY A 173 -12.00 1.84 32.79
C GLY A 173 -12.99 1.95 31.63
N ASP A 174 -12.69 2.80 30.65
CA ASP A 174 -13.43 2.89 29.38
C ASP A 174 -12.80 2.05 28.28
N GLU A 175 -13.52 1.88 27.17
CA GLU A 175 -13.00 1.12 26.02
C GLU A 175 -11.76 1.77 25.39
N ASP A 176 -11.57 3.09 25.57
CA ASP A 176 -10.40 3.80 25.07
C ASP A 176 -9.13 3.46 25.85
N LEU A 177 -9.24 2.94 27.09
CA LEU A 177 -8.14 2.38 27.88
C LEU A 177 -7.36 1.29 27.11
N LEU A 178 -8.03 0.57 26.21
CA LEU A 178 -7.39 -0.49 25.42
C LEU A 178 -6.51 0.07 24.29
N ASN A 179 -6.77 1.29 23.82
CA ASN A 179 -6.14 1.84 22.62
C ASN A 179 -4.62 2.05 22.78
N PRO A 180 -4.10 2.60 23.90
CA PRO A 180 -2.66 2.65 24.15
C PRO A 180 -1.98 1.27 24.06
N ALA A 181 -2.58 0.23 24.66
CA ALA A 181 -2.08 -1.14 24.59
C ALA A 181 -2.09 -1.69 23.16
N ARG A 182 -3.18 -1.48 22.42
CA ARG A 182 -3.30 -1.87 21.00
C ARG A 182 -2.23 -1.21 20.15
N THR A 183 -2.01 0.09 20.31
CA THR A 183 -0.98 0.81 19.54
C THR A 183 0.44 0.35 19.89
N ALA A 184 0.74 0.11 21.17
CA ALA A 184 2.01 -0.45 21.60
C ALA A 184 2.25 -1.85 21.00
N PHE A 185 1.21 -2.68 20.93
CA PHE A 185 1.28 -4.01 20.33
C PHE A 185 1.58 -3.95 18.83
N ILE A 186 0.85 -3.14 18.07
CA ILE A 186 1.07 -2.96 16.63
C ILE A 186 2.51 -2.48 16.35
N LYS A 187 3.00 -1.52 17.15
CA LYS A 187 4.39 -1.04 17.06
C LYS A 187 5.41 -2.13 17.37
N ALA A 188 5.20 -2.93 18.41
CA ALA A 188 6.06 -4.07 18.74
C ALA A 188 6.08 -5.13 17.62
N MET A 189 4.98 -5.24 16.87
CA MET A 189 4.88 -6.12 15.70
C MET A 189 5.51 -5.55 14.42
N GLY A 190 5.86 -4.26 14.39
CA GLY A 190 6.37 -3.59 13.19
C GLY A 190 5.34 -3.47 12.07
N TRP A 191 4.05 -3.58 12.40
CA TRP A 191 2.96 -3.43 11.43
C TRP A 191 2.61 -1.95 11.25
N THR A 192 2.30 -1.57 10.01
CA THR A 192 1.96 -0.20 9.60
C THR A 192 0.56 -0.09 9.01
N ARG A 193 -0.04 -1.22 8.62
CA ARG A 193 -1.39 -1.32 8.04
C ARG A 193 -2.28 -2.20 8.90
N VAL A 194 -3.47 -1.70 9.23
CA VAL A 194 -4.50 -2.43 9.97
C VAL A 194 -5.86 -2.11 9.35
N ALA A 195 -6.79 -3.06 9.39
CA ALA A 195 -8.20 -2.81 9.14
C ALA A 195 -8.97 -2.83 10.46
N ILE A 196 -10.06 -2.08 10.50
CA ILE A 196 -10.98 -2.06 11.63
C ILE A 196 -12.36 -2.41 11.08
N ILE A 197 -12.99 -3.41 11.69
CA ILE A 197 -14.38 -3.79 11.44
C ILE A 197 -15.09 -3.65 12.78
N PHE A 198 -16.14 -2.86 12.79
CA PHE A 198 -17.00 -2.69 13.95
C PHE A 198 -18.46 -2.78 13.49
N GLU A 199 -19.33 -3.12 14.43
CA GLU A 199 -20.77 -3.08 14.21
C GLU A 199 -21.26 -1.62 14.20
N ASP A 200 -21.57 -1.04 13.03
CA ASP A 200 -22.60 -0.01 12.87
C ASP A 200 -23.03 0.12 11.39
N THR A 201 -24.31 0.45 11.18
CA THR A 201 -25.08 0.48 9.93
C THR A 201 -24.39 1.06 8.67
N ASP A 202 -24.56 0.34 7.55
CA ASP A 202 -24.54 0.73 6.12
C ASP A 202 -23.42 1.63 5.53
N TYR A 203 -22.18 1.65 6.05
CA TYR A 203 -21.16 2.57 5.50
C TYR A 203 -19.78 2.09 5.01
N PHE A 204 -19.47 0.79 4.88
CA PHE A 204 -18.17 0.40 4.30
C PHE A 204 -18.26 -0.76 3.29
N ARG A 205 -18.14 -0.42 1.99
CA ARG A 205 -17.88 -1.38 0.89
C ARG A 205 -16.70 -0.91 0.06
N GLU A 206 -15.49 -1.08 0.58
CA GLU A 206 -14.28 -1.14 -0.24
C GLU A 206 -13.48 -2.38 0.14
N ARG A 207 -12.92 -3.06 -0.88
CA ARG A 207 -12.02 -4.20 -0.69
C ARG A 207 -10.66 -3.65 -0.22
N HIS A 208 -10.41 -3.71 1.08
CA HIS A 208 -9.09 -3.42 1.63
C HIS A 208 -8.30 -4.73 1.83
N ASP A 209 -7.08 -4.78 1.32
CA ASP A 209 -6.16 -5.92 1.47
C ASP A 209 -5.40 -5.84 2.81
N ALA A 210 -6.14 -5.81 3.91
CA ALA A 210 -5.55 -5.81 5.26
C ALA A 210 -5.42 -7.25 5.79
N ARG A 211 -4.27 -7.54 6.41
CA ARG A 211 -3.99 -8.84 7.03
C ARG A 211 -4.11 -8.82 8.55
N VAL A 212 -4.05 -7.64 9.17
CA VAL A 212 -4.25 -7.40 10.60
C VAL A 212 -5.57 -6.67 10.79
N ILE A 213 -6.51 -7.27 11.51
CA ILE A 213 -7.90 -6.82 11.55
C ILE A 213 -8.36 -6.70 13.00
N PHE A 214 -8.74 -5.49 13.40
CA PHE A 214 -9.47 -5.24 14.64
C PHE A 214 -10.96 -5.46 14.40
N ALA A 215 -11.57 -6.30 15.22
CA ALA A 215 -12.97 -6.68 15.14
C ALA A 215 -13.66 -6.29 16.45
N GLY A 216 -14.54 -5.29 16.43
CA GLY A 216 -15.33 -4.85 17.58
C GLY A 216 -16.78 -5.32 17.44
N PHE A 217 -17.12 -6.44 18.06
CA PHE A 217 -18.45 -7.05 18.01
C PHE A 217 -18.89 -7.53 19.39
N LEU A 218 -20.19 -7.72 19.60
CA LEU A 218 -20.70 -8.56 20.68
C LEU A 218 -20.55 -10.05 20.32
N PRO A 219 -20.49 -10.97 21.30
CA PRO A 219 -20.28 -12.41 21.05
C PRO A 219 -21.22 -13.02 20.00
N ASP A 220 -22.52 -12.71 20.07
CA ASP A 220 -23.51 -13.24 19.13
C ASP A 220 -23.27 -12.77 17.69
N GLN A 221 -22.89 -11.51 17.51
CA GLN A 221 -22.55 -10.95 16.20
C GLN A 221 -21.21 -11.50 15.70
N ALA A 222 -20.25 -11.69 16.59
CA ALA A 222 -18.95 -12.28 16.27
C ALA A 222 -19.12 -13.70 15.70
N LEU A 223 -20.03 -14.52 16.24
CA LEU A 223 -20.33 -15.85 15.69
C LEU A 223 -20.80 -15.80 14.23
N ILE A 224 -21.73 -14.90 13.92
CA ILE A 224 -22.29 -14.73 12.57
C ILE A 224 -21.21 -14.27 11.59
N VAL A 225 -20.47 -13.22 11.98
CA VAL A 225 -19.45 -12.59 11.14
C VAL A 225 -18.28 -13.53 10.89
N PHE A 226 -17.79 -14.21 11.93
CA PHE A 226 -16.67 -15.14 11.81
C PHE A 226 -17.01 -16.40 11.03
N CYS A 227 -18.25 -16.91 11.13
CA CYS A 227 -18.69 -17.97 10.25
C CYS A 227 -18.64 -17.54 8.76
N LYS A 228 -19.05 -16.31 8.44
CA LYS A 228 -18.94 -15.78 7.06
C LYS A 228 -17.51 -15.57 6.60
N ILE A 229 -16.63 -15.13 7.49
CA ILE A 229 -15.20 -14.96 7.22
C ILE A 229 -14.53 -16.31 6.95
N PHE A 230 -14.87 -17.33 7.75
CA PHE A 230 -14.40 -18.70 7.57
C PHE A 230 -14.79 -19.25 6.19
N GLN A 231 -16.05 -19.07 5.79
CA GLN A 231 -16.55 -19.46 4.46
C GLN A 231 -15.83 -18.75 3.30
N GLN A 232 -15.21 -17.59 3.54
CA GLN A 232 -14.41 -16.86 2.54
C GLN A 232 -12.92 -17.20 2.57
N GLY A 233 -12.47 -18.07 3.48
CA GLY A 233 -11.06 -18.45 3.58
C GLY A 233 -10.15 -17.37 4.20
N LEU A 234 -10.72 -16.40 4.92
CA LEU A 234 -10.00 -15.28 5.53
C LEU A 234 -9.50 -15.61 6.96
N TYR A 235 -8.83 -16.74 7.10
CA TYR A 235 -8.29 -17.25 8.36
C TYR A 235 -6.93 -17.94 8.16
N GLY A 236 -6.30 -18.40 9.24
CA GLY A 236 -5.01 -19.11 9.18
C GLY A 236 -3.80 -18.17 9.21
N SER A 237 -2.66 -18.63 8.68
CA SER A 237 -1.36 -17.98 8.91
C SER A 237 -1.16 -16.61 8.25
N LYS A 238 -2.07 -16.20 7.37
CA LYS A 238 -2.04 -14.89 6.71
C LYS A 238 -2.80 -13.81 7.46
N PHE A 239 -3.74 -14.17 8.33
CA PHE A 239 -4.66 -13.22 8.96
C PHE A 239 -4.45 -13.20 10.46
N VAL A 240 -4.47 -11.99 11.03
CA VAL A 240 -4.46 -11.77 12.47
C VAL A 240 -5.76 -11.08 12.85
N TRP A 241 -6.59 -11.78 13.61
CA TRP A 241 -7.82 -11.27 14.18
C TRP A 241 -7.56 -10.75 15.59
N ILE A 242 -7.90 -9.49 15.84
CA ILE A 242 -7.81 -8.85 17.15
C ILE A 242 -9.24 -8.54 17.61
N ILE A 243 -9.66 -9.13 18.73
CA ILE A 243 -11.03 -9.03 19.25
C ILE A 243 -11.02 -8.51 20.70
N PRO A 244 -12.18 -8.14 21.28
CA PRO A 244 -12.27 -7.87 22.70
C PRO A 244 -11.99 -9.14 23.51
N GLY A 245 -11.21 -9.02 24.58
CA GLY A 245 -10.82 -10.13 25.45
C GLY A 245 -11.85 -10.50 26.51
N TRP A 246 -12.84 -9.64 26.77
CA TRP A 246 -13.87 -9.85 27.80
C TRP A 246 -14.92 -10.93 27.46
N PHE A 247 -14.76 -11.65 26.36
CA PHE A 247 -15.69 -12.72 25.97
C PHE A 247 -15.54 -13.92 26.91
N GLU A 248 -16.66 -14.58 27.18
CA GLU A 248 -16.68 -15.74 28.08
C GLU A 248 -15.94 -16.95 27.52
N SER A 249 -15.36 -17.76 28.41
CA SER A 249 -14.71 -19.00 27.99
C SER A 249 -15.71 -19.93 27.30
N GLY A 250 -15.44 -20.27 26.04
CA GLY A 250 -16.30 -21.14 25.25
C GLY A 250 -17.47 -20.45 24.55
N TRP A 251 -17.48 -19.11 24.45
CA TRP A 251 -18.52 -18.33 23.77
C TRP A 251 -18.84 -18.78 22.34
N TRP A 252 -17.89 -19.46 21.67
CA TRP A 252 -18.06 -19.98 20.31
C TRP A 252 -18.74 -21.36 20.24
N ARG A 253 -18.99 -22.00 21.38
CA ARG A 253 -19.52 -23.37 21.46
C ARG A 253 -21.04 -23.37 21.34
N ASN A 254 -21.57 -24.38 20.66
CA ASN A 254 -23.01 -24.58 20.46
C ASN A 254 -23.71 -23.36 19.81
N PRO A 255 -23.19 -22.84 18.68
CA PRO A 255 -23.88 -21.77 17.98
C PRO A 255 -25.25 -22.25 17.50
N ASP A 256 -26.25 -21.36 17.52
CA ASP A 256 -27.59 -21.68 17.01
C ASP A 256 -27.50 -22.00 15.50
N PRO A 257 -27.80 -23.24 15.07
CA PRO A 257 -27.65 -23.65 13.68
C PRO A 257 -28.63 -22.93 12.73
N GLU A 258 -29.72 -22.33 13.22
CA GLU A 258 -30.63 -21.54 12.40
C GLU A 258 -30.03 -20.16 12.03
N ILE A 259 -29.17 -19.62 12.89
CA ILE A 259 -28.58 -18.28 12.75
C ILE A 259 -27.16 -18.37 12.19
N VAL A 260 -26.36 -19.33 12.68
CA VAL A 260 -24.94 -19.49 12.38
C VAL A 260 -24.73 -20.85 11.72
N PRO A 261 -24.50 -20.90 10.40
CA PRO A 261 -24.41 -22.16 9.67
C PRO A 261 -23.09 -22.93 9.84
N CYS A 262 -22.18 -22.48 10.73
CA CYS A 262 -20.88 -23.11 10.97
C CYS A 262 -20.89 -23.96 12.25
N THR A 263 -20.10 -25.04 12.28
CA THR A 263 -19.97 -25.89 13.48
C THR A 263 -19.03 -25.28 14.52
N SER A 264 -19.08 -25.77 15.77
CA SER A 264 -18.14 -25.35 16.82
C SER A 264 -16.68 -25.59 16.42
N GLU A 265 -16.36 -26.67 15.71
CA GLU A 265 -15.01 -26.96 15.23
C GLU A 265 -14.58 -25.98 14.13
N GLU A 266 -15.48 -25.59 13.24
CA GLU A 266 -15.22 -24.56 12.23
C GLU A 266 -14.94 -23.20 12.86
N MET A 267 -15.71 -22.85 13.90
CA MET A 267 -15.47 -21.65 14.68
C MET A 267 -14.13 -21.71 15.43
N GLU A 268 -13.76 -22.85 16.03
CA GLU A 268 -12.46 -23.03 16.66
C GLU A 268 -11.30 -22.87 15.67
N MET A 269 -11.43 -23.40 14.45
CA MET A 269 -10.43 -23.22 13.40
C MET A 269 -10.29 -21.75 12.99
N MET A 270 -11.41 -21.03 12.87
CA MET A 270 -11.42 -19.61 12.54
C MET A 270 -10.70 -18.79 13.62
N LEU A 271 -11.03 -19.06 14.89
CA LEU A 271 -10.56 -18.29 16.03
C LEU A 271 -9.09 -18.58 16.38
N GLN A 272 -8.44 -19.57 15.76
CA GLN A 272 -7.07 -19.90 16.13
C GLN A 272 -6.10 -18.73 16.03
N TYR A 273 -5.28 -18.58 17.08
CA TYR A 273 -4.25 -17.55 17.22
C TYR A 273 -4.77 -16.11 17.26
N HIS A 274 -6.08 -15.88 17.40
CA HIS A 274 -6.60 -14.53 17.60
C HIS A 274 -6.03 -13.90 18.87
N ILE A 275 -5.97 -12.57 18.88
CA ILE A 275 -5.46 -11.78 19.98
C ILE A 275 -6.63 -11.07 20.67
N GLY A 276 -6.77 -11.27 21.97
CA GLY A 276 -7.71 -10.56 22.83
C GLY A 276 -7.03 -9.40 23.56
N PHE A 277 -7.75 -8.28 23.74
CA PHE A 277 -7.35 -7.23 24.67
C PHE A 277 -8.40 -7.12 25.78
N ASP A 278 -7.95 -7.28 27.02
CA ASP A 278 -8.81 -7.22 28.19
C ASP A 278 -8.27 -6.22 29.22
N GLY A 279 -9.14 -5.32 29.66
CA GLY A 279 -8.83 -4.27 30.64
C GLY A 279 -9.41 -4.54 32.03
N ASP A 280 -10.24 -5.59 32.18
CA ASP A 280 -10.86 -5.95 33.45
C ASP A 280 -9.85 -6.71 34.32
N GLN A 281 -9.40 -6.09 35.41
CA GLN A 281 -8.39 -6.69 36.31
C GLN A 281 -8.85 -6.72 37.76
N PHE A 282 -8.73 -7.92 38.34
CA PHE A 282 -8.77 -8.20 39.76
C PHE A 282 -7.38 -7.97 40.38
N VAL A 283 -7.35 -7.53 41.65
CA VAL A 283 -6.10 -7.52 42.42
C VAL A 283 -5.70 -8.97 42.69
N SER A 284 -4.50 -9.37 42.24
CA SER A 284 -4.00 -10.75 42.38
C SER A 284 -3.74 -11.16 43.82
N ASP A 285 -3.48 -10.18 44.70
CA ASP A 285 -3.33 -10.40 46.15
C ASP A 285 -4.40 -9.61 46.92
N VAL A 286 -5.40 -10.34 47.43
CA VAL A 286 -6.53 -9.79 48.19
C VAL A 286 -6.05 -9.10 49.49
N GLU A 287 -4.85 -9.40 49.99
CA GLU A 287 -4.29 -8.80 51.22
C GLU A 287 -3.77 -7.37 51.03
N GLU A 288 -3.52 -6.95 49.78
CA GLU A 288 -3.13 -5.59 49.41
C GLU A 288 -4.32 -4.62 49.36
N ILE A 289 -5.55 -5.13 49.42
CA ILE A 289 -6.77 -4.31 49.34
C ILE A 289 -6.85 -3.37 50.56
N SER A 290 -6.96 -2.07 50.29
CA SER A 290 -7.19 -1.04 51.29
C SER A 290 -7.96 0.14 50.71
N PHE A 291 -8.76 0.79 51.56
CA PHE A 291 -9.62 1.92 51.21
C PHE A 291 -9.14 3.15 51.98
N ASN A 292 -8.32 4.00 51.35
CA ASN A 292 -7.66 5.16 51.99
C ASN A 292 -6.92 4.79 53.31
N GLY A 293 -6.23 3.64 53.31
CA GLY A 293 -5.49 3.14 54.47
C GLY A 293 -6.32 2.32 55.47
N VAL A 294 -7.64 2.23 55.28
CA VAL A 294 -8.52 1.34 56.05
C VAL A 294 -8.56 -0.04 55.39
N LYS A 295 -8.19 -1.09 56.13
CA LYS A 295 -8.25 -2.46 55.62
C LYS A 295 -9.65 -3.06 55.82
N PRO A 296 -10.14 -3.87 54.86
CA PRO A 296 -11.37 -4.63 55.06
C PRO A 296 -11.28 -5.56 56.26
N LEU A 297 -12.42 -5.85 56.89
CA LEU A 297 -12.48 -6.84 57.98
C LEU A 297 -12.16 -8.26 57.44
N PRO A 298 -11.62 -9.17 58.27
CA PRO A 298 -11.18 -10.49 57.81
C PRO A 298 -12.24 -11.32 57.07
N HIS A 299 -13.51 -11.26 57.49
CA HIS A 299 -14.61 -11.98 56.84
C HIS A 299 -14.97 -11.38 55.48
N HIS A 300 -14.83 -10.06 55.29
CA HIS A 300 -15.00 -9.44 53.98
C HIS A 300 -13.84 -9.77 53.02
N LEU A 301 -12.61 -9.89 53.53
CA LEU A 301 -11.47 -10.37 52.72
C LEU A 301 -11.68 -11.81 52.26
N GLU A 302 -12.24 -12.67 53.11
CA GLU A 302 -12.57 -14.06 52.75
C GLU A 302 -13.65 -14.12 51.66
N TYR A 303 -14.66 -13.26 51.75
CA TYR A 303 -15.68 -13.13 50.70
C TYR A 303 -15.09 -12.67 49.36
N LEU A 304 -14.24 -11.63 49.36
CA LEU A 304 -13.57 -11.14 48.15
C LEU A 304 -12.66 -12.21 47.53
N ARG A 305 -11.98 -13.00 48.36
CA ARG A 305 -11.17 -14.14 47.91
C ARG A 305 -12.04 -15.23 47.26
N ALA A 306 -13.16 -15.60 47.88
CA ALA A 306 -14.08 -16.57 47.29
C ALA A 306 -14.69 -16.07 45.98
N LEU A 307 -15.02 -14.78 45.89
CA LEU A 307 -15.55 -14.17 44.66
C LEU A 307 -14.51 -14.21 43.52
N HIS A 308 -13.24 -13.98 43.85
CA HIS A 308 -12.13 -14.10 42.89
C HIS A 308 -11.95 -15.53 42.35
N GLU A 309 -12.11 -16.55 43.20
CA GLU A 309 -11.94 -17.96 42.81
C GLU A 309 -13.13 -18.52 42.02
N MET A 310 -14.33 -17.98 42.22
CA MET A 310 -15.56 -18.49 41.60
C MET A 310 -15.79 -17.97 40.18
N ASP A 311 -15.25 -16.81 39.80
CA ASP A 311 -15.54 -16.20 38.50
C ASP A 311 -14.40 -15.29 38.02
N ASP A 312 -13.71 -15.71 36.95
CA ASP A 312 -12.67 -14.91 36.27
C ASP A 312 -13.28 -13.65 35.60
N ASN A 313 -14.63 -13.54 35.53
CA ASN A 313 -15.36 -12.50 34.79
C ASN A 313 -16.41 -11.70 35.61
N SER A 314 -16.51 -11.85 36.93
CA SER A 314 -17.59 -11.16 37.67
C SER A 314 -17.39 -9.64 37.72
N ARG A 315 -18.08 -8.93 36.83
CA ARG A 315 -18.23 -7.46 36.88
C ARG A 315 -18.91 -6.98 38.17
N ASP A 316 -19.46 -7.91 38.95
CA ASP A 316 -20.08 -7.68 40.25
C ASP A 316 -19.10 -7.11 41.27
N ILE A 317 -17.78 -7.39 41.16
CA ILE A 317 -16.79 -6.78 42.07
C ILE A 317 -16.70 -5.26 41.92
N TYR A 318 -16.95 -4.73 40.71
CA TYR A 318 -16.99 -3.30 40.51
C TYR A 318 -18.14 -2.66 41.30
N ALA A 319 -19.24 -3.38 41.53
CA ALA A 319 -20.32 -2.88 42.39
C ALA A 319 -19.82 -2.68 43.83
N TYR A 320 -18.98 -3.60 44.33
CA TYR A 320 -18.37 -3.49 45.65
C TYR A 320 -17.47 -2.24 45.75
N ASP A 321 -16.49 -2.10 44.85
CA ASP A 321 -15.56 -0.97 44.85
C ASP A 321 -16.28 0.38 44.65
N ASN A 322 -17.29 0.41 43.79
CA ASN A 322 -18.10 1.61 43.56
C ASN A 322 -18.85 2.02 44.83
N LEU A 323 -19.42 1.07 45.58
CA LEU A 323 -20.16 1.37 46.81
C LEU A 323 -19.26 1.83 47.94
N ILE A 324 -18.08 1.23 48.08
CA ILE A 324 -17.06 1.72 49.01
C ILE A 324 -16.65 3.14 48.63
N THR A 325 -16.44 3.41 47.33
CA THR A 325 -16.08 4.75 46.85
C THR A 325 -17.20 5.77 47.09
N MET A 326 -18.47 5.39 46.86
CA MET A 326 -19.61 6.24 47.20
C MET A 326 -19.62 6.57 48.70
N ALA A 327 -19.35 5.60 49.57
CA ALA A 327 -19.26 5.83 51.00
C ALA A 327 -18.11 6.77 51.37
N LEU A 328 -16.94 6.63 50.74
CA LEU A 328 -15.80 7.54 50.93
C LEU A 328 -16.11 8.97 50.48
N ILE A 329 -16.77 9.13 49.32
CA ILE A 329 -17.20 10.44 48.80
C ILE A 329 -18.20 11.10 49.77
N LEU A 330 -19.18 10.34 50.26
CA LEU A 330 -20.14 10.83 51.24
C LEU A 330 -19.44 11.17 52.57
N ASN A 331 -18.46 10.39 53.00
CA ASN A 331 -17.71 10.65 54.23
C ASN A 331 -16.85 11.91 54.12
N SER A 332 -16.19 12.14 52.98
CA SER A 332 -15.40 13.35 52.77
C SER A 332 -16.26 14.61 52.67
N SER A 333 -17.50 14.50 52.16
CA SER A 333 -18.39 15.64 52.00
C SER A 333 -19.03 16.12 53.30
N ILE A 334 -19.02 15.33 54.38
CA ILE A 334 -19.62 15.70 55.67
C ILE A 334 -19.09 17.06 56.14
N ALA A 335 -17.77 17.27 56.10
CA ALA A 335 -17.14 18.50 56.57
C ALA A 335 -17.55 19.73 55.74
N ASP A 336 -17.82 19.57 54.45
CA ASP A 336 -18.26 20.64 53.57
C ASP A 336 -19.75 20.94 53.76
N VAL A 337 -20.56 19.89 53.95
CA VAL A 337 -22.00 20.00 54.19
C VAL A 337 -22.27 20.71 55.52
N GLU A 338 -21.49 20.44 56.57
CA GLU A 338 -21.61 21.14 57.85
C GLU A 338 -21.30 22.65 57.78
N GLN A 339 -20.58 23.10 56.74
CA GLN A 339 -20.26 24.52 56.51
C GLN A 339 -21.37 25.27 55.75
N LEU A 340 -22.36 24.56 55.19
CA LEU A 340 -23.50 25.17 54.50
C LEU A 340 -24.39 25.94 55.50
N PRO A 341 -25.09 26.99 55.05
CA PRO A 341 -26.00 27.75 55.90
C PRO A 341 -27.04 26.81 56.51
N GLY A 342 -27.03 26.71 57.85
CA GLY A 342 -27.84 25.75 58.59
C GLY A 342 -29.34 25.89 58.37
N TYR A 343 -30.06 24.78 58.52
CA TYR A 343 -31.52 24.73 58.39
C TYR A 343 -32.19 25.28 59.67
N SER A 344 -33.29 26.01 59.51
CA SER A 344 -34.10 26.49 60.63
C SER A 344 -34.99 25.35 61.14
N ASP A 345 -34.61 24.76 62.28
CA ASP A 345 -35.45 23.78 62.99
C ASP A 345 -36.15 24.49 64.16
N GLY A 346 -37.28 25.14 63.85
CA GLY A 346 -37.98 26.01 64.79
C GLY A 346 -37.14 27.25 65.17
N ASP A 347 -36.93 27.49 66.48
CA ASP A 347 -36.18 28.63 67.02
C ASP A 347 -34.64 28.41 67.07
N LYS A 348 -34.13 27.28 66.55
CA LYS A 348 -32.69 26.96 66.58
C LYS A 348 -32.15 26.70 65.17
N LEU A 349 -31.01 27.33 64.87
CA LEU A 349 -30.22 27.05 63.67
C LEU A 349 -29.40 25.79 63.93
N ARG A 350 -29.65 24.71 63.17
CA ARG A 350 -28.82 23.49 63.21
C ARG A 350 -27.90 23.43 61.98
N PRO A 351 -26.67 22.92 62.09
CA PRO A 351 -25.81 22.69 60.93
C PRO A 351 -26.51 21.79 59.91
N THR A 352 -26.27 22.03 58.63
CA THR A 352 -26.78 21.17 57.55
C THR A 352 -26.09 19.82 57.65
N ARG A 353 -26.87 18.75 57.47
CA ARG A 353 -26.40 17.37 57.53
C ARG A 353 -26.72 16.64 56.23
N LEU A 354 -26.07 15.48 56.00
CA LEU A 354 -26.33 14.66 54.81
C LEU A 354 -27.79 14.20 54.69
N ASP A 355 -28.47 13.97 55.81
CA ASP A 355 -29.87 13.56 55.85
C ASP A 355 -30.88 14.68 55.54
N ASP A 356 -30.43 15.94 55.46
CA ASP A 356 -31.27 17.10 55.11
C ASP A 356 -31.41 17.33 53.60
N PHE A 357 -30.80 16.47 52.77
CA PHE A 357 -30.74 16.61 51.32
C PHE A 357 -32.11 16.66 50.64
N THR A 358 -32.30 17.62 49.72
CA THR A 358 -33.44 17.70 48.81
C THR A 358 -32.99 17.90 47.35
N TYR A 359 -33.79 17.42 46.40
CA TYR A 359 -33.46 17.53 44.96
C TYR A 359 -33.41 18.97 44.43
N SER A 360 -33.89 19.95 45.20
CA SER A 360 -33.78 21.38 44.90
C SER A 360 -32.46 22.02 45.33
N ASP A 361 -31.63 21.31 46.12
CA ASP A 361 -30.41 21.85 46.69
C ASP A 361 -29.28 21.91 45.65
N THR A 362 -29.11 23.08 45.02
CA THR A 362 -28.01 23.34 44.08
C THR A 362 -26.64 23.43 44.75
N ASP A 363 -26.59 23.54 46.08
CA ASP A 363 -25.33 23.68 46.84
C ASP A 363 -24.57 22.34 46.95
N MET A 364 -25.23 21.21 46.75
CA MET A 364 -24.58 19.89 46.68
C MET A 364 -23.70 19.72 45.43
N ASP A 365 -23.94 20.49 44.36
CA ASP A 365 -23.08 20.52 43.17
C ASP A 365 -21.73 21.22 43.45
N LYS A 366 -21.65 22.00 44.53
CA LYS A 366 -20.42 22.71 44.97
C LYS A 366 -19.49 21.85 45.82
N VAL A 367 -19.96 20.69 46.30
CA VAL A 367 -19.08 19.71 46.96
C VAL A 367 -18.17 19.17 45.86
N GLU A 368 -16.90 19.53 45.95
CA GLU A 368 -15.88 19.17 44.97
C GLU A 368 -15.56 17.67 45.14
N ILE A 369 -16.43 16.81 44.61
CA ILE A 369 -16.10 15.39 44.41
C ILE A 369 -14.85 15.42 43.52
N GLU A 370 -13.75 14.81 43.97
CA GLU A 370 -12.52 14.71 43.19
C GLU A 370 -12.87 13.96 41.89
N ARG A 371 -13.15 14.72 40.82
CA ARG A 371 -13.83 14.27 39.59
C ARG A 371 -12.89 13.54 38.61
N GLU A 372 -11.64 13.28 39.02
CA GLU A 372 -10.62 12.61 38.23
C GLU A 372 -10.16 11.30 38.90
N GLY A 373 -10.69 10.18 38.41
CA GLY A 373 -10.35 8.87 38.95
C GLY A 373 -10.76 7.73 38.03
N ILE A 374 -10.50 7.84 36.73
CA ILE A 374 -10.53 6.63 35.89
C ILE A 374 -9.45 5.70 36.42
N ARG A 375 -9.81 4.48 36.82
CA ARG A 375 -8.85 3.47 37.26
C ARG A 375 -7.94 3.13 36.08
N ASN A 376 -6.68 3.56 36.15
CA ASN A 376 -5.64 3.14 35.20
C ASN A 376 -5.25 1.68 35.48
N SER A 377 -6.08 0.76 35.00
CA SER A 377 -5.82 -0.67 35.04
C SER A 377 -4.84 -1.09 33.95
N PRO A 378 -3.90 -1.99 34.23
CA PRO A 378 -3.09 -2.60 33.19
C PRO A 378 -3.97 -3.41 32.22
N VAL A 379 -3.60 -3.45 30.95
CA VAL A 379 -4.34 -4.18 29.91
C VAL A 379 -3.64 -5.50 29.61
N ASN A 380 -4.36 -6.60 29.74
CA ASN A 380 -3.87 -7.92 29.34
C ASN A 380 -4.02 -8.09 27.83
N VAL A 381 -2.99 -8.66 27.22
CA VAL A 381 -3.03 -9.17 25.86
C VAL A 381 -3.08 -10.68 25.97
N GLU A 382 -4.07 -11.27 25.32
CA GLU A 382 -4.39 -12.68 25.39
C GLU A 382 -4.33 -13.31 24.01
N GLN A 383 -4.06 -14.61 23.96
CA GLN A 383 -4.02 -15.37 22.72
C GLN A 383 -4.77 -16.68 22.84
N PHE A 384 -5.65 -16.95 21.87
CA PHE A 384 -6.37 -18.21 21.78
C PHE A 384 -5.55 -19.28 21.06
N ILE A 385 -5.35 -20.42 21.72
CA ILE A 385 -4.59 -21.56 21.18
C ILE A 385 -5.30 -22.86 21.54
N GLY A 386 -5.62 -23.67 20.53
CA GLY A 386 -6.38 -24.90 20.74
C GLY A 386 -7.82 -24.56 21.10
N SER A 387 -8.18 -24.73 22.37
CA SER A 387 -9.51 -24.40 22.90
C SER A 387 -9.42 -23.54 24.17
N THR A 388 -8.27 -22.89 24.40
CA THR A 388 -7.95 -22.16 25.62
C THR A 388 -7.35 -20.79 25.30
N VAL A 389 -7.70 -19.79 26.11
CA VAL A 389 -7.14 -18.44 26.05
C VAL A 389 -5.95 -18.37 27.01
N PHE A 390 -4.83 -17.83 26.55
CA PHE A 390 -3.63 -17.64 27.35
C PHE A 390 -3.27 -16.16 27.44
N ARG A 391 -3.16 -15.61 28.66
CA ARG A 391 -2.51 -14.31 28.90
C ARG A 391 -1.04 -14.40 28.46
N ILE A 392 -0.61 -13.50 27.57
CA ILE A 392 0.72 -13.48 26.95
C ILE A 392 1.52 -12.22 27.29
N LEU A 393 0.87 -11.05 27.32
CA LEU A 393 1.49 -9.78 27.63
C LEU A 393 0.61 -8.99 28.59
N ASN A 394 1.23 -8.07 29.33
CA ASN A 394 0.56 -7.07 30.15
C ASN A 394 1.10 -5.68 29.79
N TYR A 395 0.20 -4.74 29.53
CA TYR A 395 0.51 -3.35 29.24
C TYR A 395 0.23 -2.49 30.47
N SER A 396 1.21 -1.70 30.90
CA SER A 396 1.04 -0.72 31.96
C SER A 396 1.14 0.69 31.40
N ASP A 397 0.06 1.47 31.54
CA ASP A 397 0.00 2.86 31.05
C ASP A 397 1.02 3.77 31.77
N LYS A 398 1.32 3.49 33.05
CA LYS A 398 2.33 4.23 33.84
C LYS A 398 3.72 4.24 33.18
N ASN A 399 4.08 3.16 32.49
CA ASN A 399 5.39 3.00 31.85
C ASN A 399 5.30 3.02 30.31
N GLY A 400 4.10 2.90 29.74
CA GLY A 400 3.86 2.80 28.30
C GLY A 400 4.47 1.55 27.64
N THR A 401 4.74 0.50 28.41
CA THR A 401 5.49 -0.69 27.97
C THR A 401 4.68 -1.99 28.07
N LEU A 402 4.95 -2.91 27.12
CA LEU A 402 4.46 -4.28 27.13
C LEU A 402 5.45 -5.21 27.85
N HIS A 403 4.96 -5.96 28.82
CA HIS A 403 5.72 -6.96 29.58
C HIS A 403 5.20 -8.36 29.30
N SER A 404 6.11 -9.34 29.17
CA SER A 404 5.72 -10.75 29.02
C SER A 404 5.21 -11.31 30.35
N VAL A 405 4.07 -11.98 30.29
CA VAL A 405 3.49 -12.70 31.44
C VAL A 405 4.00 -14.13 31.41
N GLU A 406 4.54 -14.60 32.54
CA GLU A 406 5.06 -15.98 32.72
C GLU A 406 6.11 -16.41 31.67
N ASN A 407 6.91 -15.49 31.12
CA ASN A 407 7.84 -15.75 30.01
C ASN A 407 7.19 -16.39 28.77
N ARG A 408 5.88 -16.21 28.58
CA ARG A 408 5.18 -16.71 27.40
C ARG A 408 5.48 -15.80 26.19
N SER A 409 5.64 -16.43 25.03
CA SER A 409 5.80 -15.76 23.74
C SER A 409 4.60 -16.02 22.84
N ILE A 410 4.28 -15.05 21.99
CA ILE A 410 3.22 -15.17 20.99
C ILE A 410 3.54 -16.30 20.02
N ARG A 411 2.56 -17.18 19.77
CA ARG A 411 2.66 -18.24 18.78
C ARG A 411 1.89 -17.85 17.53
N TRP A 412 2.41 -18.22 16.38
CA TRP A 412 1.75 -18.02 15.10
C TRP A 412 1.54 -19.37 14.43
N ALA A 413 0.51 -19.50 13.59
CA ALA A 413 0.16 -20.75 12.92
C ALA A 413 1.36 -21.46 12.27
N ASP A 414 2.25 -20.71 11.60
CA ASP A 414 3.44 -21.23 10.93
C ASP A 414 4.76 -20.89 11.66
N GLY A 415 4.69 -20.48 12.92
CA GLY A 415 5.84 -20.06 13.72
C GLY A 415 6.47 -18.72 13.30
N LYS A 416 5.93 -18.04 12.28
CA LYS A 416 6.36 -16.72 11.82
C LYS A 416 5.23 -15.70 11.94
N ARG A 417 5.60 -14.46 12.27
CA ARG A 417 4.69 -13.31 12.33
C ARG A 417 4.11 -13.03 10.92
N PRO A 418 2.80 -12.87 10.76
CA PRO A 418 2.18 -12.47 9.49
C PRO A 418 2.62 -11.06 9.05
N VAL A 419 2.61 -10.81 7.74
CA VAL A 419 2.79 -9.45 7.19
C VAL A 419 1.50 -8.65 7.31
N ASP A 420 1.59 -7.32 7.28
CA ASP A 420 0.43 -6.44 7.42
C ASP A 420 -0.37 -6.24 6.11
N GLY A 421 0.18 -6.68 4.97
CA GLY A 421 -0.45 -6.70 3.63
C GLY A 421 0.55 -6.90 2.50
N ILE A 422 0.09 -6.85 1.24
CA ILE A 422 0.95 -6.95 0.05
C ILE A 422 1.96 -5.79 -0.02
N THR A 423 3.23 -6.08 -0.33
CA THR A 423 4.29 -5.06 -0.47
C THR A 423 4.80 -5.01 -1.90
N TYR A 424 4.71 -3.84 -2.55
CA TYR A 424 5.28 -3.63 -3.90
C TYR A 424 6.70 -3.08 -3.80
N GLN A 425 7.64 -3.70 -4.52
CA GLN A 425 9.02 -3.26 -4.63
C GLN A 425 9.35 -2.91 -6.09
N PRO A 426 9.61 -1.63 -6.41
CA PRO A 426 9.97 -1.25 -7.78
C PRO A 426 11.38 -1.74 -8.12
N ILE A 427 11.53 -2.36 -9.29
CA ILE A 427 12.83 -2.78 -9.83
C ILE A 427 13.01 -2.14 -11.21
N ASP A 428 14.18 -1.55 -11.49
CA ASP A 428 14.46 -1.00 -12.81
C ASP A 428 14.75 -2.12 -13.82
N GLU A 429 14.00 -2.13 -14.92
CA GLU A 429 14.26 -3.01 -16.06
C GLU A 429 15.44 -2.46 -16.89
N THR A 430 16.46 -3.30 -17.06
CA THR A 430 17.71 -2.94 -17.74
C THR A 430 18.07 -3.96 -18.82
N VAL A 431 18.90 -3.56 -19.78
CA VAL A 431 19.36 -4.47 -20.84
C VAL A 431 20.17 -5.61 -20.20
N SER A 432 19.85 -6.85 -20.57
CA SER A 432 20.54 -8.04 -20.10
C SER A 432 22.05 -7.93 -20.33
N SER A 433 22.83 -8.28 -19.31
CA SER A 433 24.29 -8.19 -19.36
C SER A 433 24.89 -8.98 -20.55
N THR A 434 24.30 -10.12 -20.89
CA THR A 434 24.72 -10.93 -22.04
C THR A 434 24.53 -10.19 -23.36
N VAL A 435 23.35 -9.60 -23.56
CA VAL A 435 23.02 -8.84 -24.78
C VAL A 435 23.94 -7.62 -24.90
N ARG A 436 24.14 -6.89 -23.79
CA ARG A 436 25.01 -5.72 -23.72
C ARG A 436 26.44 -6.02 -24.15
N ILE A 437 27.06 -7.08 -23.61
CA ILE A 437 28.44 -7.48 -23.91
C ILE A 437 28.60 -7.79 -25.40
N ILE A 438 27.65 -8.53 -25.98
CA ILE A 438 27.67 -8.90 -27.41
C ILE A 438 27.69 -7.65 -28.29
N PHE A 439 26.72 -6.76 -28.15
CA PHE A 439 26.60 -5.60 -29.03
C PHE A 439 27.70 -4.55 -28.81
N TYR A 440 28.23 -4.41 -27.59
CA TYR A 440 29.38 -3.55 -27.32
C TYR A 440 30.65 -4.06 -28.01
N SER A 441 30.89 -5.37 -27.97
CA SER A 441 32.05 -5.97 -28.64
C SER A 441 31.97 -5.79 -30.17
N LEU A 442 30.81 -6.04 -30.77
CA LEU A 442 30.55 -5.83 -32.20
C LEU A 442 30.72 -4.37 -32.62
N SER A 443 30.20 -3.43 -31.83
CA SER A 443 30.39 -2.00 -32.07
C SER A 443 31.87 -1.60 -31.98
N GLY A 444 32.60 -2.14 -31.00
CA GLY A 444 34.05 -1.94 -30.86
C GLY A 444 34.84 -2.41 -32.09
N VAL A 445 34.50 -3.58 -32.65
CA VAL A 445 35.10 -4.07 -33.91
C VAL A 445 34.79 -3.12 -35.07
N GLY A 446 33.57 -2.60 -35.18
CA GLY A 446 33.19 -1.62 -36.19
C GLY A 446 33.98 -0.31 -36.08
N ILE A 447 34.23 0.17 -34.86
CA ILE A 447 35.05 1.36 -34.59
C ILE A 447 36.50 1.14 -35.03
N VAL A 448 37.10 0.00 -34.65
CA VAL A 448 38.47 -0.34 -35.07
C VAL A 448 38.57 -0.42 -36.59
N LEU A 449 37.61 -1.08 -37.25
CA LEU A 449 37.56 -1.17 -38.71
C LEU A 449 37.47 0.22 -39.37
N SER A 450 36.65 1.10 -38.81
CA SER A 450 36.46 2.49 -39.27
C SER A 450 37.77 3.28 -39.19
N LEU A 451 38.50 3.15 -38.08
CA LEU A 451 39.80 3.81 -37.90
C LEU A 451 40.87 3.28 -38.87
N ILE A 452 40.87 1.98 -39.16
CA ILE A 452 41.77 1.38 -40.17
C ILE A 452 41.47 1.98 -41.54
N PHE A 453 40.20 2.02 -41.97
CA PHE A 453 39.84 2.60 -43.27
C PHE A 453 40.13 4.10 -43.35
N PHE A 454 39.94 4.85 -42.27
CA PHE A 454 40.34 6.26 -42.19
C PHE A 454 41.85 6.43 -42.40
N SER A 455 42.66 5.67 -41.66
CA SER A 455 44.13 5.72 -41.75
C SER A 455 44.61 5.39 -43.17
N LEU A 456 44.09 4.33 -43.78
CA LEU A 456 44.41 3.95 -45.16
C LEU A 456 43.97 5.02 -46.17
N ASN A 457 42.79 5.63 -45.98
CA ASN A 457 42.29 6.66 -46.89
C ASN A 457 43.16 7.93 -46.86
N VAL A 458 43.60 8.34 -45.66
CA VAL A 458 44.48 9.49 -45.47
C VAL A 458 45.87 9.21 -46.02
N HIS A 459 46.44 8.03 -45.73
CA HIS A 459 47.79 7.65 -46.16
C HIS A 459 47.90 7.58 -47.69
N TYR A 460 46.95 6.94 -48.36
CA TYR A 460 46.95 6.77 -49.81
C TYR A 460 46.13 7.84 -50.56
N ARG A 461 45.87 9.01 -49.96
CA ARG A 461 45.00 10.06 -50.52
C ARG A 461 45.42 10.57 -51.90
N GLU A 462 46.71 10.47 -52.23
CA GLU A 462 47.28 10.94 -53.50
C GLU A 462 47.22 9.88 -54.61
N TYR A 463 46.96 8.61 -54.25
CA TYR A 463 46.84 7.52 -55.19
C TYR A 463 45.62 7.69 -56.09
N ARG A 464 45.78 7.48 -57.41
CA ARG A 464 44.77 7.83 -58.44
C ARG A 464 43.37 7.32 -58.12
N THR A 465 43.22 6.06 -57.71
CA THR A 465 41.92 5.45 -57.37
C THR A 465 41.23 6.13 -56.18
N ILE A 466 41.98 6.48 -55.14
CA ILE A 466 41.42 7.14 -53.93
C ILE A 466 41.17 8.62 -54.20
N LYS A 467 42.08 9.30 -54.91
CA LYS A 467 41.99 10.71 -55.29
C LYS A 467 40.74 11.00 -56.14
N ILE A 468 40.38 10.12 -57.08
CA ILE A 468 39.18 10.28 -57.92
C ILE A 468 37.89 10.12 -57.11
N SER A 469 37.91 9.31 -56.04
CA SER A 469 36.74 9.07 -55.18
C SER A 469 36.51 10.16 -54.11
N SER A 470 37.18 11.31 -54.17
CA SER A 470 37.12 12.39 -53.15
C SER A 470 37.42 11.91 -51.72
N PRO A 471 38.71 11.83 -51.31
CA PRO A 471 39.12 11.33 -50.00
C PRO A 471 38.52 12.12 -48.82
N THR A 472 38.29 13.42 -49.01
CA THR A 472 37.66 14.31 -48.01
C THR A 472 36.22 13.88 -47.67
N LEU A 473 35.41 13.56 -48.69
CA LEU A 473 34.04 13.05 -48.51
C LEU A 473 34.04 11.65 -47.89
N ASN A 474 34.99 10.77 -48.28
CA ASN A 474 35.15 9.47 -47.64
C ASN A 474 35.45 9.59 -46.14
N ASN A 475 36.30 10.55 -45.73
CA ASN A 475 36.59 10.78 -44.33
C ASN A 475 35.35 11.24 -43.54
N LEU A 476 34.50 12.08 -44.12
CA LEU A 476 33.21 12.47 -43.49
C LEU A 476 32.28 11.27 -43.29
N ILE A 477 32.25 10.33 -44.25
CA ILE A 477 31.50 9.08 -44.09
C ILE A 477 32.00 8.31 -42.86
N VAL A 478 33.32 8.16 -42.72
CA VAL A 478 33.90 7.45 -41.57
C VAL A 478 33.58 8.12 -40.24
N PHE A 479 33.65 9.45 -40.16
CA PHE A 479 33.26 10.16 -38.94
C PHE A 479 31.78 9.94 -38.59
N GLY A 480 30.90 9.96 -39.60
CA GLY A 480 29.49 9.59 -39.39
C GLY A 480 29.34 8.16 -38.87
N CYS A 481 30.05 7.20 -39.47
CA CYS A 481 30.05 5.79 -39.03
C CYS A 481 30.53 5.64 -37.58
N LEU A 482 31.59 6.34 -37.17
CA LEU A 482 32.11 6.32 -35.80
C LEU A 482 31.07 6.81 -34.79
N MET A 483 30.37 7.91 -35.10
CA MET A 483 29.31 8.44 -34.23
C MET A 483 28.14 7.46 -34.08
N LEU A 484 27.77 6.77 -35.16
CA LEU A 484 26.71 5.76 -35.14
C LEU A 484 27.09 4.52 -34.32
N TYR A 485 28.34 4.05 -34.41
CA TYR A 485 28.80 2.97 -33.53
C TYR A 485 28.83 3.40 -32.06
N ALA A 486 29.27 4.64 -31.77
CA ALA A 486 29.23 5.19 -30.41
C ALA A 486 27.80 5.32 -29.86
N ALA A 487 26.80 5.60 -30.71
CA ALA A 487 25.40 5.72 -30.31
C ALA A 487 24.80 4.41 -29.76
N ILE A 488 25.37 3.24 -30.10
CA ILE A 488 24.94 1.93 -29.58
C ILE A 488 25.22 1.81 -28.07
N ILE A 489 26.23 2.52 -27.56
CA ILE A 489 26.67 2.38 -26.17
C ILE A 489 25.61 2.93 -25.20
N ILE A 490 25.09 4.13 -25.47
CA ILE A 490 24.21 4.87 -24.56
C ILE A 490 22.94 4.09 -24.13
N PRO A 491 22.14 3.48 -25.03
CA PRO A 491 20.94 2.76 -24.62
C PRO A 491 21.22 1.47 -23.84
N GLY A 492 22.44 0.92 -23.92
CA GLY A 492 22.85 -0.26 -23.14
C GLY A 492 23.41 0.07 -21.75
N LEU A 493 23.59 1.34 -21.40
CA LEU A 493 24.05 1.73 -20.07
C LEU A 493 22.98 1.37 -19.02
N ASP A 494 23.43 0.81 -17.90
CA ASP A 494 22.55 0.57 -16.77
C ASP A 494 22.22 1.90 -16.09
N LYS A 495 20.99 2.37 -16.30
CA LYS A 495 20.53 3.69 -15.83
C LYS A 495 20.08 3.70 -14.37
N SER A 496 20.01 2.55 -13.69
CA SER A 496 19.48 2.43 -12.33
C SER A 496 20.20 3.33 -11.32
N SER A 497 21.53 3.42 -11.43
CA SER A 497 22.40 4.18 -10.54
C SER A 497 22.55 5.66 -10.91
N TYR A 498 21.91 6.13 -11.99
CA TYR A 498 22.04 7.50 -12.46
C TYR A 498 20.92 8.39 -11.93
N SER A 499 21.27 9.61 -11.52
CA SER A 499 20.30 10.66 -11.22
C SER A 499 19.53 11.08 -12.48
N GLU A 500 18.25 11.44 -12.35
CA GLU A 500 17.40 11.91 -13.44
C GLU A 500 18.04 12.89 -14.43
N PRO A 501 18.72 13.99 -14.01
CA PRO A 501 19.33 14.92 -14.96
C PRO A 501 20.43 14.27 -15.83
N LYS A 502 21.16 13.28 -15.30
CA LYS A 502 22.16 12.55 -16.07
C LYS A 502 21.49 11.69 -17.14
N ILE A 503 20.34 11.09 -16.82
CA ILE A 503 19.56 10.27 -17.78
C ILE A 503 19.06 11.16 -18.93
N VAL A 504 18.55 12.36 -18.63
CA VAL A 504 18.11 13.34 -19.64
C VAL A 504 19.27 13.75 -20.56
N VAL A 505 20.45 14.06 -19.99
CA VAL A 505 21.64 14.37 -20.78
C VAL A 505 22.02 13.20 -21.71
N LEU A 506 22.00 11.96 -21.20
CA LEU A 506 22.27 10.78 -22.02
C LEU A 506 21.27 10.63 -23.19
N CYS A 507 19.99 10.93 -22.97
CA CYS A 507 18.98 10.91 -24.02
C CYS A 507 19.25 11.94 -25.13
N HIS A 508 19.68 13.16 -24.78
CA HIS A 508 20.07 14.18 -25.75
C HIS A 508 21.34 13.79 -26.52
N VAL A 509 22.36 13.30 -25.81
CA VAL A 509 23.62 12.84 -26.42
C VAL A 509 23.36 11.70 -27.41
N GLN A 510 22.53 10.72 -27.04
CA GLN A 510 22.15 9.62 -27.93
C GLN A 510 21.45 10.14 -29.19
N THR A 511 20.46 11.02 -29.03
CA THR A 511 19.72 11.61 -30.16
C THR A 511 20.66 12.38 -31.09
N GLY A 512 21.61 13.13 -30.53
CA GLY A 512 22.62 13.88 -31.28
C GLY A 512 23.58 12.99 -32.05
N LEU A 513 24.14 11.97 -31.41
CA LEU A 513 25.04 11.01 -32.06
C LEU A 513 24.39 10.33 -33.27
N ILE A 514 23.13 9.90 -33.12
CA ILE A 514 22.38 9.26 -34.21
C ILE A 514 22.09 10.27 -35.33
N SER A 515 21.53 11.43 -35.01
CA SER A 515 21.09 12.37 -36.04
C SER A 515 22.26 12.94 -36.86
N VAL A 516 23.31 13.39 -36.17
CA VAL A 516 24.50 13.96 -36.81
C VAL A 516 25.29 12.88 -37.55
N GLY A 517 25.40 11.67 -36.97
CA GLY A 517 26.06 10.54 -37.62
C GLY A 517 25.40 10.13 -38.93
N ILE A 518 24.06 10.11 -38.99
CA ILE A 518 23.30 9.87 -40.22
C ILE A 518 23.55 10.97 -41.25
N SER A 519 23.51 12.26 -40.86
CA SER A 519 23.74 13.37 -41.80
C SER A 519 25.14 13.40 -42.38
N LEU A 520 26.17 13.14 -41.57
CA LEU A 520 27.56 13.09 -42.04
C LEU A 520 27.76 11.93 -43.03
N SER A 521 27.29 10.73 -42.69
CA SER A 521 27.46 9.54 -43.51
C SER A 521 26.65 9.60 -44.81
N LEU A 522 25.33 9.78 -44.71
CA LEU A 522 24.45 9.83 -45.87
C LEU A 522 24.64 11.11 -46.69
N GLY A 523 24.83 12.27 -46.05
CA GLY A 523 25.07 13.52 -46.77
C GLY A 523 26.33 13.46 -47.64
N ALA A 524 27.42 12.87 -47.14
CA ALA A 524 28.64 12.70 -47.91
C ALA A 524 28.50 11.65 -49.03
N LEU A 525 27.74 10.58 -48.82
CA LEU A 525 27.37 9.62 -49.87
C LEU A 525 26.58 10.30 -50.99
N PHE A 526 25.57 11.11 -50.64
CA PHE A 526 24.77 11.84 -51.62
C PHE A 526 25.57 12.91 -52.35
N GLY A 527 26.50 13.60 -51.68
CA GLY A 527 27.43 14.49 -52.34
C GLY A 527 28.19 13.80 -53.47
N LYS A 528 28.67 12.57 -53.23
CA LYS A 528 29.35 11.77 -54.27
C LYS A 528 28.43 11.42 -55.44
N THR A 529 27.23 10.92 -55.15
CA THR A 529 26.23 10.59 -56.19
C THR A 529 25.83 11.82 -56.99
N TYR A 530 25.61 12.95 -56.32
CA TYR A 530 25.26 14.23 -56.96
C TYR A 530 26.37 14.72 -57.88
N ARG A 531 27.65 14.59 -57.47
CA ARG A 531 28.78 14.93 -58.34
C ARG A 531 28.74 14.11 -59.63
N ILE A 532 28.47 12.80 -59.54
CA ILE A 532 28.37 11.91 -60.71
C ILE A 532 27.19 12.34 -61.59
N HIS A 533 26.01 12.56 -61.00
CA HIS A 533 24.83 13.01 -61.73
C HIS A 533 25.04 14.36 -62.43
N ALA A 534 25.63 15.34 -61.75
CA ALA A 534 25.89 16.67 -62.30
C ALA A 534 26.90 16.65 -63.45
N ILE A 535 27.94 15.81 -63.35
CA ILE A 535 28.92 15.60 -64.42
C ILE A 535 28.23 14.93 -65.60
N PHE A 536 27.52 13.82 -65.39
CA PHE A 536 26.87 13.07 -66.46
C PHE A 536 25.82 13.91 -67.18
N LYS A 537 24.89 14.54 -66.45
CA LYS A 537 23.82 15.35 -67.01
C LYS A 537 24.35 16.48 -67.89
N LYS A 538 25.32 17.27 -67.43
CA LYS A 538 25.83 18.40 -68.23
C LYS A 538 26.88 18.00 -69.27
N ALA A 539 27.61 16.91 -69.07
CA ALA A 539 28.50 16.37 -70.10
C ALA A 539 27.71 15.78 -71.27
N VAL A 540 26.60 15.08 -70.99
CA VAL A 540 25.77 14.43 -72.01
C VAL A 540 24.79 15.40 -72.66
N GLU A 541 24.09 16.25 -71.89
CA GLU A 541 23.07 17.15 -72.45
C GLU A 541 23.64 18.46 -73.02
N ARG A 542 24.77 18.96 -72.48
CA ARG A 542 25.30 20.30 -72.82
C ARG A 542 26.72 20.29 -73.37
N LEU A 543 27.34 19.11 -73.53
CA LEU A 543 28.73 18.95 -74.01
C LEU A 543 29.73 19.86 -73.27
N GLN A 544 29.47 20.17 -71.99
CA GLN A 544 30.27 21.08 -71.18
C GLN A 544 30.96 20.34 -70.03
N LYS A 545 32.28 20.56 -69.90
CA LYS A 545 33.05 20.04 -68.76
C LYS A 545 32.79 20.90 -67.52
N ILE A 546 32.37 20.27 -66.43
CA ILE A 546 32.18 20.93 -65.13
C ILE A 546 33.26 20.50 -64.15
N ASN A 547 33.79 21.47 -63.41
CA ASN A 547 34.57 21.22 -62.21
C ASN A 547 33.74 21.60 -60.98
N LEU A 548 33.28 20.60 -60.21
CA LEU A 548 32.55 20.80 -58.96
C LEU A 548 33.52 20.53 -57.79
N PRO A 549 34.03 21.55 -57.09
CA PRO A 549 35.02 21.37 -56.04
C PRO A 549 34.39 20.78 -54.77
N ASP A 550 35.12 19.87 -54.10
CA ASP A 550 34.68 19.19 -52.87
C ASP A 550 34.14 20.17 -51.80
N SER A 551 34.70 21.38 -51.72
CA SER A 551 34.25 22.43 -50.79
C SER A 551 32.75 22.75 -50.89
N LYS A 552 32.16 22.77 -52.09
CA LYS A 552 30.72 23.04 -52.26
C LYS A 552 29.85 21.89 -51.78
N LEU A 553 30.32 20.65 -51.95
CA LEU A 553 29.59 19.46 -51.50
C LEU A 553 29.68 19.33 -49.97
N ILE A 554 30.87 19.56 -49.41
CA ILE A 554 31.12 19.59 -47.97
C ILE A 554 30.27 20.67 -47.30
N LEU A 555 30.14 21.86 -47.90
CA LEU A 555 29.24 22.90 -47.40
C LEU A 555 27.79 22.42 -47.29
N GLY A 556 27.31 21.66 -48.28
CA GLY A 556 25.98 21.03 -48.23
C GLY A 556 25.84 20.02 -47.09
N VAL A 557 26.86 19.18 -46.84
CA VAL A 557 26.86 18.24 -45.71
C VAL A 557 26.85 18.97 -44.37
N PHE A 558 27.66 20.00 -44.20
CA PHE A 558 27.66 20.80 -42.97
C PHE A 558 26.37 21.59 -42.77
N ALA A 559 25.69 22.03 -43.84
CA ALA A 559 24.37 22.63 -43.73
C ALA A 559 23.32 21.65 -43.17
N LEU A 560 23.37 20.36 -43.57
CA LEU A 560 22.50 19.33 -43.01
C LEU A 560 22.80 19.07 -41.52
N VAL A 561 24.09 19.00 -41.15
CA VAL A 561 24.50 18.85 -39.74
C VAL A 561 24.09 20.07 -38.91
N PHE A 562 24.22 21.28 -39.45
CA PHE A 562 23.78 22.50 -38.79
C PHE A 562 22.27 22.49 -38.54
N ALA A 563 21.46 22.00 -39.50
CA ALA A 563 20.04 21.82 -39.30
C ALA A 563 19.74 20.84 -38.14
N ASP A 564 20.45 19.71 -38.07
CA ASP A 564 20.27 18.74 -36.97
C ASP A 564 20.60 19.34 -35.60
N ILE A 565 21.75 20.02 -35.48
CA ILE A 565 22.18 20.66 -34.24
C ILE A 565 21.18 21.74 -33.84
N SER A 566 20.66 22.51 -34.79
CA SER A 566 19.66 23.55 -34.53
C SER A 566 18.36 22.96 -33.97
N ILE A 567 17.88 21.84 -34.53
CA ILE A 567 16.67 21.17 -34.03
C ILE A 567 16.89 20.58 -32.63
N ILE A 568 18.05 19.96 -32.39
CA ILE A 568 18.38 19.40 -31.08
C ILE A 568 18.53 20.51 -30.03
N MET A 569 19.19 21.61 -30.37
CA MET A 569 19.34 22.77 -29.49
C MET A 569 17.99 23.38 -29.15
N PHE A 570 17.11 23.56 -30.15
CA PHE A 570 15.75 24.03 -29.93
C PHE A 570 14.99 23.09 -28.98
N ARG A 571 15.13 21.76 -29.15
CA ARG A 571 14.55 20.78 -28.22
C ARG A 571 15.10 20.95 -26.81
N VAL A 572 16.41 21.05 -26.63
CA VAL A 572 17.03 21.21 -25.30
C VAL A 572 16.59 22.51 -24.60
N VAL A 573 16.38 23.58 -25.35
CA VAL A 573 16.06 24.91 -24.78
C VAL A 573 14.56 25.08 -24.53
N LEU A 574 13.70 24.54 -25.39
CA LEU A 574 12.26 24.84 -25.39
C LEU A 574 11.37 23.66 -24.99
N ASP A 575 11.89 22.43 -25.02
CA ASP A 575 11.14 21.22 -24.67
C ASP A 575 11.59 20.70 -23.31
N ASP A 576 10.67 20.63 -22.35
CA ASP A 576 10.94 20.13 -21.00
C ASP A 576 10.97 18.60 -20.99
N VAL A 577 12.16 18.04 -21.23
CA VAL A 577 12.39 16.60 -21.25
C VAL A 577 12.68 16.11 -19.83
N HIS A 578 11.80 15.26 -19.32
CA HIS A 578 11.90 14.67 -17.99
C HIS A 578 11.91 13.14 -18.06
N VAL A 579 12.29 12.49 -16.96
CA VAL A 579 12.28 11.03 -16.87
C VAL A 579 10.89 10.58 -16.41
N THR A 580 10.26 9.71 -17.18
CA THR A 580 9.01 9.03 -16.80
C THR A 580 9.27 7.55 -16.57
N SER A 581 8.65 7.00 -15.53
CA SER A 581 8.75 5.58 -15.17
C SER A 581 7.43 4.90 -15.49
N HIS A 582 7.49 3.89 -16.36
CA HIS A 582 6.33 3.08 -16.72
C HIS A 582 6.41 1.75 -15.98
N CYS A 583 5.40 1.46 -15.16
CA CYS A 583 5.29 0.20 -14.42
C CYS A 583 4.76 -0.92 -15.31
N LEU A 584 5.41 -2.08 -15.24
CA LEU A 584 4.99 -3.33 -15.87
C LEU A 584 4.26 -4.20 -14.84
N ASP A 585 3.66 -5.29 -15.30
CA ASP A 585 2.91 -6.21 -14.43
C ASP A 585 3.80 -6.77 -13.31
N ALA A 586 3.36 -6.56 -12.06
CA ALA A 586 4.10 -6.97 -10.90
C ALA A 586 4.11 -8.50 -10.74
N GLN A 587 5.25 -9.04 -10.33
CA GLN A 587 5.47 -10.47 -10.17
C GLN A 587 5.74 -10.81 -8.71
N LEU A 588 5.07 -11.83 -8.19
CA LEU A 588 5.28 -12.30 -6.82
C LEU A 588 6.69 -12.88 -6.68
N ASP A 589 7.39 -12.48 -5.62
CA ASP A 589 8.65 -13.09 -5.25
C ASP A 589 8.43 -14.55 -4.82
N MET A 590 8.92 -15.47 -5.65
CA MET A 590 8.81 -16.90 -5.40
C MET A 590 9.84 -17.40 -4.36
N THR A 591 10.77 -16.55 -3.92
CA THR A 591 11.79 -16.89 -2.91
C THR A 591 11.15 -17.09 -1.53
N ASP A 592 10.28 -16.16 -1.13
CA ASP A 592 9.39 -16.32 0.03
C ASP A 592 8.00 -15.75 -0.28
N PRO A 593 7.10 -16.54 -0.92
CA PRO A 593 5.75 -16.11 -1.28
C PRO A 593 4.90 -15.60 -0.10
N ARG A 594 5.32 -15.92 1.13
CA ARG A 594 4.62 -15.55 2.37
C ARG A 594 4.78 -14.07 2.73
N GLN A 595 5.85 -13.43 2.27
CA GLN A 595 6.04 -12.00 2.50
C GLN A 595 5.14 -11.16 1.59
N GLU A 596 4.47 -11.78 0.62
CA GLU A 596 3.61 -11.13 -0.37
C GLU A 596 4.32 -9.92 -1.00
N ILE A 597 5.62 -10.07 -1.28
CA ILE A 597 6.43 -9.08 -1.96
C ILE A 597 6.24 -9.25 -3.46
N TYR A 598 5.75 -8.20 -4.11
CA TYR A 598 5.60 -8.15 -5.56
C TYR A 598 6.67 -7.22 -6.13
N PHE A 599 7.54 -7.76 -6.98
CA PHE A 599 8.46 -6.96 -7.76
C PHE A 599 7.72 -6.31 -8.91
N GLU A 600 7.70 -4.99 -8.94
CA GLU A 600 7.10 -4.20 -10.01
C GLU A 600 8.21 -3.72 -10.95
N PRO A 601 8.38 -4.33 -12.14
CA PRO A 601 9.42 -3.92 -13.06
C PRO A 601 9.06 -2.54 -13.65
N THR A 602 10.03 -1.63 -13.70
CA THR A 602 9.84 -0.24 -14.12
C THR A 602 10.79 0.13 -15.24
N VAL A 603 10.26 0.76 -16.29
CA VAL A 603 11.06 1.21 -17.43
C VAL A 603 11.16 2.73 -17.38
N ARG A 604 12.39 3.24 -17.25
CA ARG A 604 12.68 4.68 -17.26
C ARG A 604 12.92 5.20 -18.68
N MET A 605 12.10 6.13 -19.13
CA MET A 605 12.19 6.76 -20.44
C MET A 605 12.32 8.28 -20.34
N CYS A 606 12.87 8.91 -21.37
CA CYS A 606 12.88 10.36 -21.49
C CYS A 606 11.69 10.77 -22.34
N GLU A 607 10.72 11.44 -21.71
CA GLU A 607 9.49 11.91 -22.36
C GLU A 607 9.34 13.42 -22.23
N SER A 608 8.57 13.98 -23.17
CA SER A 608 8.16 15.38 -23.16
C SER A 608 6.81 15.53 -23.82
N THR A 609 6.08 16.60 -23.48
CA THR A 609 4.75 16.88 -24.04
C THR A 609 4.78 17.08 -25.56
N ASN A 610 5.87 17.66 -26.09
CA ASN A 610 6.02 17.93 -27.52
C ASN A 610 6.84 16.88 -28.27
N GLN A 611 7.14 15.74 -27.65
CA GLN A 611 8.03 14.70 -28.21
C GLN A 611 7.64 14.28 -29.64
N ILE A 612 6.35 14.10 -29.91
CA ILE A 612 5.86 13.65 -31.23
C ILE A 612 6.20 14.68 -32.32
N PHE A 613 6.06 15.98 -32.05
CA PHE A 613 6.38 17.04 -33.01
C PHE A 613 7.86 17.02 -33.40
N PHE A 614 8.75 16.90 -32.41
CA PHE A 614 10.20 16.80 -32.66
C PHE A 614 10.58 15.54 -33.43
N LEU A 615 9.95 14.40 -33.12
CA LEU A 615 10.17 13.16 -33.85
C LEU A 615 9.73 13.27 -35.31
N ILE A 616 8.57 13.88 -35.59
CA ILE A 616 8.08 14.09 -36.95
C ILE A 616 9.04 14.99 -37.75
N ILE A 617 9.49 16.10 -37.18
CA ILE A 617 10.42 17.02 -37.87
C ILE A 617 11.75 16.32 -38.15
N MET A 618 12.32 15.65 -37.16
CA MET A 618 13.61 14.94 -37.29
C MET A 618 13.52 13.81 -38.31
N PHE A 619 12.57 12.89 -38.18
CA PHE A 619 12.41 11.78 -39.12
C PHE A 619 11.95 12.24 -40.50
N GLY A 620 11.14 13.30 -40.59
CA GLY A 620 10.71 13.89 -41.85
C GLY A 620 11.89 14.39 -42.68
N ILE A 621 12.81 15.14 -42.07
CA ILE A 621 14.04 15.62 -42.75
C ILE A 621 14.89 14.44 -43.21
N LYS A 622 15.10 13.42 -42.36
CA LYS A 622 15.86 12.23 -42.75
C LYS A 622 15.18 11.43 -43.86
N GLY A 623 13.86 11.30 -43.81
CA GLY A 623 13.06 10.62 -44.82
C GLY A 623 13.18 11.30 -46.19
N ILE A 624 13.02 12.62 -46.24
CA ILE A 624 13.21 13.40 -47.47
C ILE A 624 14.64 13.23 -48.00
N LEU A 625 15.63 13.27 -47.11
CA LEU A 625 17.04 13.09 -47.47
C LEU A 625 17.30 11.69 -48.08
N VAL A 626 16.76 10.63 -47.47
CA VAL A 626 16.88 9.25 -47.98
C VAL A 626 16.16 9.09 -49.32
N MET A 627 14.94 9.63 -49.47
CA MET A 627 14.18 9.59 -50.72
C MET A 627 14.91 10.29 -51.87
N PHE A 628 15.47 11.47 -51.60
CA PHE A 628 16.31 12.18 -52.57
C PHE A 628 17.57 11.37 -52.92
N GLY A 629 18.16 10.71 -51.92
CA GLY A 629 19.28 9.79 -52.11
C GLY A 629 18.97 8.62 -53.04
N ILE A 630 17.83 7.97 -52.85
CA ILE A 630 17.33 6.88 -53.70
C ILE A 630 17.14 7.37 -55.13
N PHE A 631 16.52 8.55 -55.30
CA PHE A 631 16.32 9.16 -56.62
C PHE A 631 17.66 9.36 -57.36
N LEU A 632 18.66 9.95 -56.70
CA LEU A 632 19.98 10.15 -57.31
C LEU A 632 20.70 8.83 -57.59
N ALA A 633 20.57 7.83 -56.71
CA ALA A 633 21.15 6.50 -56.90
C ALA A 633 20.54 5.78 -58.11
N TRP A 634 19.23 5.93 -58.32
CA TRP A 634 18.52 5.39 -59.48
C TRP A 634 19.01 6.02 -60.78
N GLU A 635 19.05 7.34 -60.83
CA GLU A 635 19.50 8.11 -62.02
C GLU A 635 20.95 7.82 -62.43
N THR A 636 21.80 7.39 -61.49
CA THR A 636 23.24 7.19 -61.74
C THR A 636 23.66 5.72 -61.91
N ARG A 637 22.70 4.78 -61.90
CA ARG A 637 22.97 3.33 -61.91
C ARG A 637 23.58 2.81 -63.22
N ASP A 638 23.20 3.42 -64.36
CA ASP A 638 23.53 2.94 -65.71
C ASP A 638 24.76 3.65 -66.32
N VAL A 639 25.46 4.46 -65.53
CA VAL A 639 26.70 5.15 -65.96
C VAL A 639 27.89 4.19 -65.85
N ALA A 640 28.11 3.37 -66.87
CA ALA A 640 29.21 2.40 -66.93
C ALA A 640 30.44 2.97 -67.68
N VAL A 641 31.29 3.72 -66.98
CA VAL A 641 32.67 3.99 -67.41
C VAL A 641 33.59 3.09 -66.58
N SER A 642 34.47 2.31 -67.22
CA SER A 642 35.32 1.28 -66.58
C SER A 642 36.24 1.82 -65.48
N ASP A 643 36.56 3.11 -65.51
CA ASP A 643 37.32 3.82 -64.49
C ASP A 643 36.46 4.35 -63.30
N LEU A 644 35.14 4.12 -63.30
CA LEU A 644 34.14 4.73 -62.39
C LEU A 644 33.07 3.75 -61.83
N ASN A 645 33.41 2.49 -61.56
CA ASN A 645 32.52 1.52 -60.91
C ASN A 645 32.12 1.86 -59.44
N ASP A 646 32.41 3.07 -58.96
CA ASP A 646 32.08 3.58 -57.61
C ASP A 646 30.56 3.85 -57.45
N SER A 647 29.85 4.17 -58.54
CA SER A 647 28.41 4.52 -58.51
C SER A 647 27.52 3.37 -58.06
N LYS A 648 27.80 2.13 -58.50
CA LYS A 648 27.02 0.93 -58.14
C LYS A 648 27.09 0.63 -56.64
N TYR A 649 28.29 0.69 -56.05
CA TYR A 649 28.48 0.45 -54.62
C TYR A 649 27.81 1.52 -53.75
N ILE A 650 27.81 2.78 -54.21
CA ILE A 650 27.08 3.86 -53.54
C ILE A 650 25.57 3.61 -53.62
N ALA A 651 25.03 3.22 -54.77
CA ALA A 651 23.61 2.90 -54.91
C ALA A 651 23.17 1.75 -54.00
N PHE A 652 23.94 0.65 -53.95
CA PHE A 652 23.67 -0.45 -53.01
C PHE A 652 23.70 0.02 -51.55
N SER A 653 24.67 0.87 -51.18
CA SER A 653 24.77 1.43 -49.82
C SER A 653 23.52 2.24 -49.44
N VAL A 654 23.02 3.08 -50.35
CA VAL A 654 21.82 3.89 -50.13
C VAL A 654 20.57 3.01 -49.99
N TYR A 655 20.42 1.99 -50.84
CA TYR A 655 19.29 1.06 -50.76
C TYR A 655 19.31 0.24 -49.46
N THR A 656 20.48 -0.24 -49.04
CA THR A 656 20.62 -0.95 -47.76
C THR A 656 20.17 -0.07 -46.60
N VAL A 657 20.67 1.18 -46.51
CA VAL A 657 20.30 2.08 -45.41
C VAL A 657 18.80 2.39 -45.43
N ALA A 658 18.23 2.65 -46.60
CA ALA A 658 16.80 2.95 -46.73
C ALA A 658 15.91 1.80 -46.23
N VAL A 659 16.19 0.57 -46.66
CA VAL A 659 15.43 -0.62 -46.25
C VAL A 659 15.61 -0.88 -44.75
N THR A 660 16.85 -0.77 -44.24
CA THR A 660 17.11 -0.97 -42.81
C THR A 660 16.36 0.05 -41.96
N LEU A 661 16.33 1.33 -42.33
CA LEU A 661 15.57 2.36 -41.60
C LEU A 661 14.06 2.13 -41.68
N ALA A 662 13.54 1.75 -42.84
CA ALA A 662 12.11 1.49 -43.05
C ALA A 662 11.57 0.34 -42.20
N VAL A 663 12.40 -0.65 -41.88
CA VAL A 663 12.03 -1.78 -41.00
C VAL A 663 12.35 -1.45 -39.53
N ALA A 664 13.55 -0.99 -39.23
CA ALA A 664 14.01 -0.88 -37.85
C ALA A 664 13.27 0.19 -37.04
N VAL A 665 12.90 1.33 -37.65
CA VAL A 665 12.23 2.44 -36.94
C VAL A 665 10.83 2.03 -36.45
N PRO A 666 9.92 1.52 -37.30
CA PRO A 666 8.61 1.05 -36.84
C PRO A 666 8.70 -0.10 -35.83
N THR A 667 9.58 -1.08 -36.06
CA THR A 667 9.70 -2.22 -35.14
C THR A 667 10.25 -1.79 -33.77
N SER A 668 11.18 -0.84 -33.71
CA SER A 668 11.68 -0.31 -32.43
C SER A 668 10.59 0.42 -31.63
N TYR A 669 9.63 1.07 -32.31
CA TYR A 669 8.49 1.71 -31.67
C TYR A 669 7.49 0.68 -31.11
N LEU A 670 7.20 -0.39 -31.87
CA LEU A 670 6.31 -1.47 -31.43
C LEU A 670 6.78 -2.16 -30.14
N PHE A 671 8.09 -2.29 -29.95
CA PHE A 671 8.67 -2.92 -28.76
C PHE A 671 9.21 -1.90 -27.75
N MET A 672 8.66 -0.68 -27.68
CA MET A 672 9.24 0.39 -26.87
C MET A 672 9.42 0.05 -25.39
N TYR A 673 8.49 -0.72 -24.81
CA TYR A 673 8.51 -1.17 -23.41
C TYR A 673 9.33 -2.45 -23.15
N GLN A 674 9.74 -3.17 -24.21
CA GLN A 674 10.56 -4.38 -24.07
C GLN A 674 12.03 -4.02 -24.29
N VAL A 675 12.73 -3.68 -23.20
CA VAL A 675 14.07 -3.05 -23.21
C VAL A 675 15.09 -3.85 -24.04
N ASP A 676 15.21 -5.15 -23.81
CA ASP A 676 16.12 -6.02 -24.55
C ASP A 676 15.79 -6.07 -26.05
N ARG A 677 14.51 -6.26 -26.40
CA ARG A 677 14.10 -6.40 -27.80
C ARG A 677 14.34 -5.11 -28.58
N ARG A 678 13.95 -3.98 -28.01
CA ARG A 678 14.19 -2.65 -28.58
C ARG A 678 15.68 -2.41 -28.82
N PHE A 679 16.52 -2.73 -27.82
CA PHE A 679 17.97 -2.57 -27.92
C PHE A 679 18.58 -3.44 -29.01
N ILE A 680 18.17 -4.71 -29.10
CA ILE A 680 18.64 -5.65 -30.14
C ILE A 680 18.26 -5.15 -31.54
N ILE A 681 17.01 -4.78 -31.76
CA ILE A 681 16.52 -4.29 -33.07
C ILE A 681 17.31 -3.05 -33.50
N PHE A 682 17.44 -2.07 -32.61
CA PHE A 682 18.18 -0.84 -32.88
C PHE A 682 19.66 -1.14 -33.20
N SER A 683 20.33 -1.93 -32.36
CA SER A 683 21.76 -2.19 -32.48
C SER A 683 22.08 -3.02 -33.72
N CYS A 684 21.28 -4.05 -34.05
CA CYS A 684 21.40 -4.82 -35.29
C CYS A 684 21.27 -3.93 -36.52
N ALA A 685 20.26 -3.05 -36.55
CA ALA A 685 20.02 -2.15 -37.67
C ALA A 685 21.20 -1.21 -37.92
N VAL A 686 21.70 -0.57 -36.85
CA VAL A 686 22.86 0.32 -36.95
C VAL A 686 24.11 -0.45 -37.38
N LEU A 687 24.42 -1.59 -36.76
CA LEU A 687 25.59 -2.40 -37.12
C LEU A 687 25.54 -2.85 -38.59
N PHE A 688 24.39 -3.39 -39.04
CA PHE A 688 24.24 -3.90 -40.40
C PHE A 688 24.38 -2.80 -41.45
N ALA A 689 23.61 -1.71 -41.30
CA ALA A 689 23.64 -0.62 -42.26
C ALA A 689 25.02 0.06 -42.31
N ASN A 690 25.59 0.37 -41.14
CA ASN A 690 26.84 1.11 -41.03
C ASN A 690 28.04 0.29 -41.55
N THR A 691 28.12 -0.99 -41.19
CA THR A 691 29.19 -1.88 -41.65
C THR A 691 29.09 -2.15 -43.15
N THR A 692 27.87 -2.28 -43.68
CA THR A 692 27.65 -2.46 -45.13
C THR A 692 28.10 -1.23 -45.91
N VAL A 693 27.71 -0.03 -45.49
CA VAL A 693 28.15 1.24 -46.10
C VAL A 693 29.68 1.33 -46.09
N LEU A 694 30.29 1.10 -44.93
CA LEU A 694 31.74 1.20 -44.76
C LEU A 694 32.48 0.21 -45.68
N CYS A 695 32.05 -1.06 -45.72
CA CYS A 695 32.67 -2.08 -46.56
C CYS A 695 32.49 -1.80 -48.05
N LEU A 696 31.28 -1.44 -48.50
CA LEU A 696 31.00 -1.18 -49.91
C LEU A 696 31.75 0.05 -50.44
N VAL A 697 31.94 1.08 -49.61
CA VAL A 697 32.65 2.31 -50.02
C VAL A 697 34.17 2.11 -50.07
N PHE A 698 34.76 1.35 -49.14
CA PHE A 698 36.22 1.29 -48.98
C PHE A 698 36.88 0.01 -49.51
N VAL A 699 36.26 -1.16 -49.38
CA VAL A 699 36.87 -2.45 -49.76
C VAL A 699 37.26 -2.52 -51.25
N PRO A 700 36.40 -2.09 -52.21
CA PRO A 700 36.75 -2.11 -53.63
C PRO A 700 37.98 -1.25 -53.97
N LYS A 701 38.23 -0.19 -53.19
CA LYS A 701 39.33 0.77 -53.43
C LYS A 701 40.65 0.29 -52.84
N ILE A 702 40.60 -0.53 -51.79
CA ILE A 702 41.77 -1.02 -51.07
C ILE A 702 42.28 -2.34 -51.67
N ARG A 703 41.42 -3.19 -52.23
CA ARG A 703 41.83 -4.46 -52.86
C ARG A 703 42.99 -4.32 -53.87
N PRO A 704 42.96 -3.36 -54.83
CA PRO A 704 44.06 -3.18 -55.78
C PRO A 704 45.38 -2.76 -55.12
N LEU A 705 45.33 -1.99 -54.03
CA LEU A 705 46.51 -1.54 -53.28
C LEU A 705 47.22 -2.72 -52.62
N CYS A 706 46.47 -3.65 -52.01
CA CYS A 706 47.02 -4.86 -51.41
C CYS A 706 47.65 -5.81 -52.44
N SER A 707 47.03 -5.96 -53.60
CA SER A 707 47.55 -6.82 -54.68
C SER A 707 48.87 -6.29 -55.27
N CYS A 708 49.05 -4.96 -55.38
CA CYS A 708 50.31 -4.37 -55.83
C CYS A 708 51.45 -4.53 -54.80
N THR A 709 51.17 -4.46 -53.50
CA THR A 709 52.19 -4.69 -52.46
C THR A 709 52.65 -6.14 -52.36
N LEU A 710 51.78 -7.10 -52.70
CA LEU A 710 52.14 -8.54 -52.76
C LEU A 710 52.91 -8.89 -54.04
N GLY A 711 52.51 -8.34 -55.20
CA GLY A 711 53.22 -8.58 -56.48
C GLY A 711 54.66 -8.04 -56.52
N ASN A 712 54.96 -6.98 -55.76
CA ASN A 712 56.32 -6.44 -55.67
C ASN A 712 57.26 -7.29 -54.79
N ARG A 713 56.73 -8.19 -53.94
CA ARG A 713 57.55 -9.16 -53.18
C ARG A 713 57.93 -10.39 -54.00
N ASP A 714 57.12 -10.77 -54.99
CA ASP A 714 57.39 -11.95 -55.83
C ASP A 714 58.34 -11.67 -57.00
N MET A 715 58.41 -10.42 -57.50
CA MET A 715 59.39 -10.04 -58.53
C MET A 715 60.82 -9.86 -57.99
N MET A 716 61.01 -9.61 -56.69
CA MET A 716 62.35 -9.44 -56.10
C MET A 716 63.06 -10.76 -55.77
N LYS A 717 62.39 -11.92 -55.90
CA LYS A 717 62.99 -13.25 -55.70
C LYS A 717 63.38 -13.98 -56.99
N LYS A 718 63.13 -13.42 -58.18
CA LYS A 718 63.35 -14.09 -59.47
C LYS A 718 64.36 -13.41 -60.41
N THR A 719 65.08 -12.38 -59.95
CA THR A 719 66.07 -11.66 -60.77
C THR A 719 67.51 -11.85 -60.28
N GLU A 720 67.87 -13.07 -59.92
CA GLU A 720 69.27 -13.52 -59.85
C GLU A 720 69.37 -14.97 -60.34
N THR A 721 69.28 -15.19 -61.66
CA THR A 721 70.12 -16.16 -62.40
C THR A 721 69.77 -16.23 -63.90
N SER A 722 70.79 -15.96 -64.72
CA SER A 722 71.05 -16.49 -66.07
C SER A 722 70.17 -16.10 -67.28
N SER A 723 70.72 -15.17 -68.07
CA SER A 723 71.12 -15.30 -69.50
C SER A 723 70.46 -16.38 -70.38
N ALA A 724 69.75 -15.96 -71.44
CA ALA A 724 69.99 -16.33 -72.86
C ALA A 724 68.93 -15.71 -73.81
N ARG A 725 69.35 -15.45 -75.06
CA ARG A 725 68.67 -14.73 -76.16
C ARG A 725 67.81 -15.69 -77.05
N PRO A 726 67.12 -15.22 -78.12
CA PRO A 726 65.66 -15.19 -78.23
C PRO A 726 65.05 -16.21 -79.24
N LYS A 727 63.75 -16.49 -79.12
CA LYS A 727 62.93 -16.97 -80.26
C LYS A 727 61.52 -16.37 -80.23
N SER A 728 61.09 -15.99 -81.44
CA SER A 728 59.79 -15.48 -81.84
C SER A 728 58.68 -16.52 -81.66
N SER A 729 57.54 -16.11 -81.10
CA SER A 729 56.22 -16.52 -81.57
C SER A 729 55.14 -15.57 -81.08
N SER A 730 54.33 -15.11 -82.03
CA SER A 730 53.06 -14.42 -81.85
C SER A 730 52.05 -15.32 -81.16
N HIS A 731 51.43 -14.85 -80.07
CA HIS A 731 50.10 -15.29 -79.66
C HIS A 731 49.37 -14.16 -78.94
N SER A 732 48.36 -13.60 -79.60
CA SER A 732 47.27 -12.88 -78.98
C SER A 732 46.41 -13.89 -78.21
N PHE A 733 46.25 -13.69 -76.91
CA PHE A 733 45.27 -14.42 -76.11
C PHE A 733 44.11 -13.48 -75.77
N HIS A 734 43.01 -13.67 -76.49
CA HIS A 734 41.68 -13.24 -76.07
C HIS A 734 41.26 -14.06 -74.86
N PHE A 735 40.82 -13.41 -73.78
CA PHE A 735 40.05 -14.06 -72.73
C PHE A 735 38.56 -13.88 -73.05
N HIS A 736 37.91 -14.97 -73.42
CA HIS A 736 36.45 -15.07 -73.52
C HIS A 736 35.84 -14.94 -72.12
N SER A 737 34.88 -14.02 -71.97
CA SER A 737 34.00 -13.94 -70.80
C SER A 737 33.03 -15.13 -70.81
N ALA A 738 32.85 -15.74 -69.65
CA ALA A 738 32.00 -16.90 -69.37
C ALA A 738 30.49 -16.59 -69.39
N ASP A 739 30.02 -15.80 -70.34
CA ASP A 739 28.63 -15.30 -70.39
C ASP A 739 27.82 -15.89 -71.57
N ASP A 740 28.47 -16.47 -72.58
CA ASP A 740 27.78 -17.08 -73.74
C ASP A 740 27.26 -18.51 -73.47
N GLY A 741 27.79 -19.20 -72.46
CA GLY A 741 27.36 -20.56 -72.10
C GLY A 741 26.00 -20.60 -71.40
N VAL A 742 25.68 -19.57 -70.61
CA VAL A 742 24.42 -19.50 -69.81
C VAL A 742 23.25 -19.04 -70.68
N LYS A 743 23.49 -18.14 -71.64
CA LYS A 743 22.48 -17.73 -72.63
C LYS A 743 22.04 -18.88 -73.52
N LYS A 744 22.99 -19.72 -73.96
CA LYS A 744 22.70 -20.89 -74.79
C LYS A 744 21.93 -21.98 -74.04
N LEU A 745 22.15 -22.11 -72.72
CA LEU A 745 21.41 -23.04 -71.85
C LEU A 745 19.98 -22.56 -71.55
N MET A 746 19.76 -21.24 -71.43
CA MET A 746 18.41 -20.69 -71.25
C MET A 746 17.57 -20.71 -72.54
N GLU A 747 18.17 -20.50 -73.71
CA GLU A 747 17.43 -20.60 -74.99
C GLU A 747 17.00 -22.04 -75.33
N GLU A 748 17.76 -23.06 -74.90
CA GLU A 748 17.33 -24.46 -75.06
C GLU A 748 16.27 -24.88 -74.02
N LEU A 749 16.31 -24.35 -72.79
CA LEU A 749 15.28 -24.63 -71.77
C LEU A 749 13.92 -24.04 -72.13
N VAL A 750 13.88 -22.86 -72.77
CA VAL A 750 12.63 -22.23 -73.25
C VAL A 750 12.03 -23.01 -74.42
N LYS A 751 12.85 -23.60 -75.31
CA LYS A 751 12.35 -24.45 -76.41
C LYS A 751 11.77 -25.79 -75.96
N VAL A 752 12.19 -26.31 -74.81
CA VAL A 752 11.65 -27.58 -74.25
C VAL A 752 10.33 -27.35 -73.52
N ILE A 753 10.09 -26.15 -72.97
CA ILE A 753 8.87 -25.85 -72.19
C ILE A 753 7.69 -25.46 -73.09
N ASP A 754 7.92 -24.80 -74.24
CA ASP A 754 6.85 -24.45 -75.20
C ASP A 754 6.45 -25.59 -76.16
N GLY A 755 7.12 -26.74 -76.09
CA GLY A 755 6.86 -27.89 -76.97
C GLY A 755 5.75 -28.87 -76.52
N ASN A 756 5.14 -28.66 -75.36
CA ASN A 756 4.22 -29.64 -74.74
C ASN A 756 2.80 -29.11 -74.44
N VAL A 757 2.33 -28.14 -75.22
CA VAL A 757 0.90 -27.80 -75.30
C VAL A 757 0.41 -27.92 -76.75
N LYS A 758 0.07 -29.15 -77.13
CA LYS A 758 -0.99 -29.49 -78.08
C LYS A 758 -1.67 -30.77 -77.62
#